data_AF-A0A4Y7ZU29-F1
#
_entry.id   AF-A0A4Y7ZU29-F1
#
_cell.length_a   1.000
_cell.length_b   1.000
_cell.length_c   1.000
_cell.angle_alpha   90.00
_cell.angle_beta   90.00
_cell.angle_gamma   90.00
#
_symmetry.space_group_name_H-M   'P 1'
#
loop_
_entity.id
_entity.type
_entity.pdbx_description
1 polymer ?
#
loop_
_entity_poly.entity_id
_entity_poly.type
_entity_poly.pdbx_seq_one_letter_code
_entity_poly.pdbx_strand_id
1 'polypeptide(L)'
;MKYPFQNCNPACCNETVAFAWLDKKENDLLQLHFPLPKLLSYPANLPTVLKLFSQICCNIASPENTYYERLQSNLLGLIDTVAEKLPVEKKQRSFTKRTQLHQFLTHYPLYSTLLLIDSSNKNKVEQYWWFSLLARLYLYHQGLRYEDSLEFDRTLQNNLKFESLTDLLTQPDIEFLTTFELRSHLHKLRDSHTGLFVFASSFDAHFTHKKKPLLTSQNTLESFVQFDDECQIKEILHTDDDGNVAVRYLEFEPNREQTLEQQKAVFNKKKFGMGSGVRHNNLSLPLALSALTPQKFTQFIHTATPDLFSTMELNASQIAFRIILWLEVWLGKPYSSFSELKVFNDLSATPCSEKIGFHYNANTTSNDPHTLFYNQKTQLVKGKKAPSNSDLYDQAAEKKVISLICPYPLQRYFFEFIKDIKQSSYRHNKTLATVLDTSWNEYKAWLKVKLDIANKNEAQTISHARIRNTFHHFSAFILPKTDRAILQGKGVMGSFYVNNDAYELIATLQNNWLKFIDTCMLNKQNLSLDESSRLNIAPYKMDQNAFGAALSIKGSKQKIILDALCDQFKQCSEGNKNKLRARNTLICETLVLYLYFRTAITCAIRPVIKPIPQADYIEPDLHLMLTKDKDAHQNDELRFLIMDDGLSELWKLTKQLSREQKVIIENFFADASKSKLNELAKSFSLNLDPSAFRHTAASLFVTLHRHDFHQSHFNILMNHFDYGQFPLRSYSLLTVVELISYQQESLVHYSLLFKSSDECCFTLLQKLLKIQGIAS
;
A
#
# COMPACT_ATOMS: atom_id res chain seq x y z
N MET A 1 -47.45 -16.12 14.40
CA MET A 1 -46.96 -15.72 15.73
C MET A 1 -46.00 -14.55 15.56
N LYS A 2 -46.25 -13.42 16.23
CA LYS A 2 -45.35 -12.24 16.21
C LYS A 2 -44.21 -12.47 17.21
N TYR A 3 -42.97 -12.50 16.72
CA TYR A 3 -41.77 -12.61 17.56
C TYR A 3 -41.49 -11.25 18.24
N PRO A 4 -41.38 -11.17 19.57
CA PRO A 4 -41.02 -9.93 20.24
C PRO A 4 -39.52 -9.68 20.09
N PHE A 5 -39.16 -8.58 19.44
CA PHE A 5 -37.80 -8.04 19.46
C PHE A 5 -37.52 -7.45 20.85
N GLN A 6 -36.65 -8.08 21.62
CA GLN A 6 -35.97 -7.40 22.73
C GLN A 6 -34.50 -7.17 22.34
N ASN A 7 -34.09 -5.91 22.45
CA ASN A 7 -32.75 -5.40 22.24
C ASN A 7 -31.74 -6.15 23.12
N CYS A 8 -30.97 -7.06 22.54
CA CYS A 8 -29.73 -7.55 23.15
C CYS A 8 -28.54 -6.79 22.54
N ASN A 9 -27.78 -6.15 23.44
CA ASN A 9 -26.64 -5.30 23.18
C ASN A 9 -25.52 -6.09 22.45
N PRO A 10 -24.91 -5.61 21.34
CA PRO A 10 -23.87 -6.33 20.59
C PRO A 10 -22.53 -6.46 21.34
N ALA A 11 -22.43 -5.93 22.55
CA ALA A 11 -21.17 -5.71 23.27
C ALA A 11 -20.65 -6.92 24.08
N CYS A 12 -21.25 -8.11 23.98
CA CYS A 12 -20.87 -9.27 24.83
C CYS A 12 -19.93 -10.30 24.17
N CYS A 13 -19.33 -10.03 23.00
CA CYS A 13 -18.44 -11.00 22.34
C CYS A 13 -17.03 -10.46 22.04
N ASN A 14 -16.54 -9.47 22.82
CA ASN A 14 -15.14 -9.07 22.77
C ASN A 14 -14.28 -9.95 23.70
N GLU A 15 -13.19 -10.49 23.13
CA GLU A 15 -11.90 -10.79 23.78
C GLU A 15 -11.85 -11.76 24.97
N THR A 16 -12.34 -12.98 24.78
CA THR A 16 -11.90 -14.14 25.59
C THR A 16 -11.78 -15.36 24.71
N VAL A 17 -10.66 -16.10 24.79
CA VAL A 17 -10.47 -17.39 24.12
C VAL A 17 -11.64 -18.31 24.54
N ALA A 18 -12.55 -18.66 23.61
CA ALA A 18 -13.47 -19.78 23.83
C ALA A 18 -12.62 -21.01 24.19
N PHE A 19 -12.95 -21.77 25.23
CA PHE A 19 -12.11 -22.90 25.67
C PHE A 19 -10.66 -22.49 25.99
N ALA A 20 -10.43 -21.91 27.17
CA ALA A 20 -9.11 -21.43 27.61
C ALA A 20 -8.01 -22.51 27.65
N TRP A 21 -8.37 -23.78 27.49
CA TRP A 21 -7.47 -24.93 27.39
C TRP A 21 -7.06 -25.32 25.97
N LEU A 22 -7.65 -24.70 24.94
CA LEU A 22 -7.16 -24.78 23.56
C LEU A 22 -6.21 -23.60 23.30
N ASP A 23 -5.20 -23.82 22.46
CA ASP A 23 -4.41 -22.68 22.00
C ASP A 23 -5.29 -21.74 21.15
N LYS A 24 -4.83 -20.49 20.96
CA LYS A 24 -5.62 -19.49 20.22
C LYS A 24 -5.95 -19.94 18.80
N LYS A 25 -5.03 -20.62 18.10
CA LYS A 25 -5.21 -21.06 16.71
C LYS A 25 -6.21 -22.21 16.62
N GLU A 26 -6.10 -23.18 17.52
CA GLU A 26 -7.01 -24.32 17.65
C GLU A 26 -8.45 -23.86 17.93
N ASN A 27 -8.59 -22.88 18.82
CA ASN A 27 -9.87 -22.31 19.15
C ASN A 27 -10.47 -21.49 17.99
N ASP A 28 -9.65 -20.66 17.35
CA ASP A 28 -10.08 -19.87 16.19
C ASP A 28 -10.52 -20.82 15.04
N LEU A 29 -9.81 -21.94 14.85
CA LEU A 29 -10.17 -22.97 13.88
C LEU A 29 -11.51 -23.65 14.23
N LEU A 30 -11.71 -24.03 15.50
CA LEU A 30 -12.96 -24.65 15.94
C LEU A 30 -14.14 -23.68 15.81
N GLN A 31 -14.01 -22.44 16.27
CA GLN A 31 -15.09 -21.44 16.24
C GLN A 31 -15.45 -20.98 14.82
N LEU A 32 -14.51 -21.07 13.88
CA LEU A 32 -14.77 -20.80 12.47
C LEU A 32 -15.71 -21.83 11.86
N HIS A 33 -15.42 -23.12 12.08
CA HIS A 33 -16.16 -24.21 11.45
C HIS A 33 -17.41 -24.59 12.24
N PHE A 34 -17.30 -24.55 13.56
CA PHE A 34 -18.33 -24.89 14.54
C PHE A 34 -18.39 -23.81 15.62
N PRO A 35 -19.10 -22.69 15.38
CA PRO A 35 -19.28 -21.67 16.41
C PRO A 35 -20.09 -22.26 17.57
N LEU A 36 -19.49 -22.32 18.77
CA LEU A 36 -20.07 -22.94 19.96
C LEU A 36 -20.25 -21.93 21.12
N PRO A 37 -21.42 -21.89 21.80
CA PRO A 37 -21.67 -20.95 22.91
C PRO A 37 -20.83 -21.18 24.17
N LYS A 38 -20.01 -20.21 24.57
CA LYS A 38 -19.01 -20.34 25.66
C LYS A 38 -19.54 -20.72 27.07
N LEU A 39 -20.82 -20.51 27.37
CA LEU A 39 -21.38 -20.55 28.74
C LEU A 39 -22.42 -21.66 28.98
N LEU A 40 -22.42 -22.72 28.17
CA LEU A 40 -23.40 -23.80 28.27
C LEU A 40 -22.76 -25.13 28.68
N SER A 41 -23.50 -25.90 29.49
CA SER A 41 -23.33 -27.35 29.52
C SER A 41 -23.86 -27.92 28.20
N TYR A 42 -23.03 -28.69 27.52
CA TYR A 42 -23.39 -29.25 26.22
C TYR A 42 -24.01 -30.65 26.39
N PRO A 43 -24.93 -31.04 25.49
CA PRO A 43 -25.48 -32.38 25.52
C PRO A 43 -24.40 -33.39 25.13
N ALA A 44 -24.43 -34.57 25.75
CA ALA A 44 -23.37 -35.60 25.64
C ALA A 44 -23.14 -36.11 24.20
N ASN A 45 -24.13 -35.98 23.33
CA ASN A 45 -24.10 -36.36 21.92
C ASN A 45 -23.51 -35.30 20.99
N LEU A 46 -23.28 -34.06 21.45
CA LEU A 46 -22.78 -32.98 20.59
C LEU A 46 -21.47 -33.34 19.86
N PRO A 47 -20.44 -33.91 20.51
CA PRO A 47 -19.22 -34.27 19.79
C PRO A 47 -19.48 -35.28 18.68
N THR A 48 -20.37 -36.25 18.91
CA THR A 48 -20.77 -37.24 17.90
C THR A 48 -21.47 -36.58 16.72
N VAL A 49 -22.36 -35.61 16.97
CA VAL A 49 -23.06 -34.86 15.92
C VAL A 49 -22.08 -34.01 15.10
N LEU A 50 -21.16 -33.30 15.75
CA LEU A 50 -20.14 -32.49 15.07
C LEU A 50 -19.21 -33.35 14.21
N LYS A 51 -18.78 -34.52 14.71
CA LYS A 51 -17.98 -35.48 13.95
C LYS A 51 -18.73 -36.00 12.72
N LEU A 52 -19.97 -36.42 12.91
CA LEU A 52 -20.80 -36.94 11.82
C LEU A 52 -21.01 -35.88 10.73
N PHE A 53 -21.39 -34.66 11.12
CA PHE A 53 -21.57 -33.57 10.17
C PHE A 53 -20.28 -33.17 9.46
N SER A 54 -19.14 -33.16 10.16
CA SER A 54 -17.83 -32.91 9.58
C SER A 54 -17.47 -33.97 8.53
N GLN A 55 -17.71 -35.26 8.83
CA GLN A 55 -17.50 -36.36 7.89
C GLN A 55 -18.37 -36.23 6.64
N ILE A 56 -19.65 -35.90 6.81
CA ILE A 56 -20.58 -35.67 5.68
C ILE A 56 -20.09 -34.51 4.80
N CYS A 57 -19.68 -33.39 5.40
CA CYS A 57 -19.14 -32.26 4.64
C CYS A 57 -17.90 -32.67 3.82
N CYS A 58 -17.04 -33.53 4.37
CA CYS A 58 -15.84 -33.99 3.68
C CYS A 58 -16.16 -34.95 2.53
N ASN A 59 -17.12 -35.86 2.72
CA ASN A 59 -17.60 -36.75 1.65
C ASN A 59 -18.16 -35.96 0.47
N ILE A 60 -18.85 -34.84 0.73
CA ILE A 60 -19.46 -33.99 -0.30
C ILE A 60 -18.43 -33.08 -0.99
N ALA A 61 -17.37 -32.63 -0.30
CA ALA A 61 -16.41 -31.63 -0.81
C ALA A 61 -15.34 -32.20 -1.78
N SER A 62 -15.45 -33.47 -2.19
CA SER A 62 -14.52 -34.27 -3.01
C SER A 62 -13.35 -34.91 -2.24
N PRO A 63 -13.11 -36.23 -2.39
CA PRO A 63 -12.12 -37.02 -1.65
C PRO A 63 -10.65 -36.83 -2.08
N GLU A 64 -10.34 -36.04 -3.11
CA GLU A 64 -8.98 -35.92 -3.65
C GLU A 64 -8.15 -34.76 -3.05
N ASN A 65 -8.74 -33.98 -2.14
CA ASN A 65 -8.10 -32.78 -1.59
C ASN A 65 -7.37 -33.05 -0.27
N THR A 66 -6.06 -33.32 -0.38
CA THR A 66 -5.16 -33.61 0.76
C THR A 66 -5.09 -32.50 1.82
N TYR A 67 -5.43 -31.25 1.47
CA TYR A 67 -5.53 -30.14 2.43
C TYR A 67 -6.80 -30.27 3.29
N TYR A 68 -7.93 -30.60 2.67
CA TYR A 68 -9.18 -30.83 3.40
C TYR A 68 -9.08 -32.06 4.31
N GLU A 69 -8.38 -33.12 3.88
CA GLU A 69 -8.10 -34.28 4.73
C GLU A 69 -7.30 -33.91 5.99
N ARG A 70 -6.25 -33.08 5.85
CA ARG A 70 -5.44 -32.60 6.98
C ARG A 70 -6.24 -31.66 7.89
N LEU A 71 -7.01 -30.74 7.31
CA LEU A 71 -7.90 -29.84 8.04
C LEU A 71 -8.94 -30.64 8.85
N GLN A 72 -9.52 -31.68 8.24
CA GLN A 72 -10.47 -32.58 8.86
C GLN A 72 -9.85 -33.38 9.99
N SER A 73 -8.65 -33.96 9.79
CA SER A 73 -7.94 -34.68 10.86
C SER A 73 -7.70 -33.78 12.07
N ASN A 74 -7.32 -32.51 11.84
CA ASN A 74 -7.13 -31.53 12.91
C ASN A 74 -8.46 -31.17 13.59
N LEU A 75 -9.53 -30.90 12.83
CA LEU A 75 -10.86 -30.61 13.36
C LEU A 75 -11.43 -31.77 14.17
N LEU A 76 -11.25 -33.01 13.73
CA LEU A 76 -11.69 -34.20 14.46
C LEU A 76 -10.94 -34.35 15.79
N GLY A 77 -9.61 -34.16 15.79
CA GLY A 77 -8.80 -34.15 17.01
C GLY A 77 -9.21 -33.05 18.00
N LEU A 78 -9.61 -31.88 17.49
CA LEU A 78 -10.15 -30.80 18.31
C LEU A 78 -11.53 -31.13 18.88
N ILE A 79 -12.42 -31.74 18.10
CA ILE A 79 -13.73 -32.20 18.59
C ILE A 79 -13.55 -33.26 19.68
N ASP A 80 -12.56 -34.16 19.55
CA ASP A 80 -12.19 -35.12 20.58
C ASP A 80 -11.69 -34.46 21.87
N THR A 81 -10.79 -33.49 21.74
CA THR A 81 -10.29 -32.70 22.88
C THR A 81 -11.43 -31.96 23.59
N VAL A 82 -12.39 -31.44 22.82
CA VAL A 82 -13.60 -30.80 23.34
C VAL A 82 -14.50 -31.83 24.05
N ALA A 83 -14.65 -33.04 23.50
CA ALA A 83 -15.44 -34.11 24.11
C ALA A 83 -14.89 -34.54 25.49
N GLU A 84 -13.56 -34.58 25.63
CA GLU A 84 -12.88 -34.98 26.87
C GLU A 84 -12.98 -33.92 27.98
N LYS A 85 -12.99 -32.63 27.60
CA LYS A 85 -12.85 -31.52 28.56
C LYS A 85 -14.11 -30.70 28.81
N LEU A 86 -15.16 -30.88 28.02
CA LEU A 86 -16.43 -30.20 28.27
C LEU A 86 -17.12 -30.74 29.53
N PRO A 87 -17.72 -29.87 30.37
CA PRO A 87 -18.63 -30.30 31.41
C PRO A 87 -19.91 -30.86 30.76
N VAL A 88 -19.97 -32.19 30.63
CA VAL A 88 -21.13 -32.90 30.06
C VAL A 88 -22.23 -33.05 31.13
N GLU A 89 -23.49 -32.75 30.77
CA GLU A 89 -24.62 -33.14 31.62
C GLU A 89 -24.70 -34.68 31.69
N LYS A 90 -24.40 -35.26 32.86
CA LYS A 90 -24.40 -36.72 33.09
C LYS A 90 -25.78 -37.39 33.03
N LYS A 91 -26.86 -36.69 32.63
CA LYS A 91 -28.21 -37.28 32.52
C LYS A 91 -28.58 -37.54 31.05
N GLN A 92 -29.19 -38.72 30.84
CA GLN A 92 -29.70 -39.30 29.59
C GLN A 92 -30.20 -38.28 28.56
N ARG A 93 -29.85 -38.51 27.28
CA ARG A 93 -30.40 -37.91 26.04
C ARG A 93 -31.60 -37.00 26.32
N SER A 94 -31.34 -35.77 26.76
CA SER A 94 -32.40 -34.81 26.97
C SER A 94 -32.78 -34.28 25.59
N PHE A 95 -34.00 -34.62 25.15
CA PHE A 95 -34.57 -34.04 23.94
C PHE A 95 -34.47 -32.53 24.01
N THR A 96 -33.52 -31.95 23.27
CA THR A 96 -33.32 -30.51 23.27
C THR A 96 -34.47 -29.89 22.50
N LYS A 97 -35.39 -29.23 23.22
CA LYS A 97 -36.57 -28.61 22.63
C LYS A 97 -36.14 -27.34 21.90
N ARG A 98 -36.78 -27.04 20.77
CA ARG A 98 -36.57 -25.80 20.00
C ARG A 98 -36.65 -24.53 20.85
N THR A 99 -37.55 -24.50 21.84
CA THR A 99 -37.69 -23.38 22.78
C THR A 99 -36.41 -23.12 23.60
N GLN A 100 -35.61 -24.16 23.87
CA GLN A 100 -34.35 -24.05 24.61
C GLN A 100 -33.21 -23.51 23.74
N LEU A 101 -33.28 -23.72 22.41
CA LEU A 101 -32.27 -23.28 21.45
C LEU A 101 -32.57 -21.91 20.83
N HIS A 102 -33.75 -21.34 21.11
CA HIS A 102 -34.21 -20.10 20.47
C HIS A 102 -33.25 -18.92 20.66
N GLN A 103 -32.68 -18.76 21.85
CA GLN A 103 -31.71 -17.70 22.14
C GLN A 103 -30.36 -17.89 21.41
N PHE A 104 -30.07 -19.12 20.97
CA PHE A 104 -28.82 -19.46 20.27
C PHE A 104 -28.97 -19.49 18.75
N LEU A 105 -30.17 -19.69 18.20
CA LEU A 105 -30.39 -19.75 16.75
C LEU A 105 -29.87 -18.50 16.01
N THR A 106 -30.04 -17.30 16.59
CA THR A 106 -29.59 -16.04 15.96
C THR A 106 -28.07 -15.88 15.92
N HIS A 107 -27.37 -16.39 16.94
CA HIS A 107 -25.92 -16.17 17.12
C HIS A 107 -25.06 -17.41 16.81
N TYR A 108 -25.65 -18.60 16.92
CA TYR A 108 -25.06 -19.92 16.69
C TYR A 108 -26.03 -20.80 15.88
N PRO A 109 -26.35 -20.39 14.64
CA PRO A 109 -27.34 -21.06 13.77
C PRO A 109 -26.98 -22.51 13.46
N LEU A 110 -25.72 -22.81 13.12
CA LEU A 110 -25.25 -24.17 12.83
C LEU A 110 -25.40 -25.09 14.04
N TYR A 111 -24.86 -24.70 15.20
CA TYR A 111 -24.97 -25.45 16.46
C TYR A 111 -26.43 -25.81 16.77
N SER A 112 -27.31 -24.82 16.70
CA SER A 112 -28.72 -25.00 17.02
C SER A 112 -29.41 -25.93 16.04
N THR A 113 -29.11 -25.80 14.73
CA THR A 113 -29.73 -26.62 13.68
C THR A 113 -29.28 -28.07 13.77
N LEU A 114 -28.00 -28.33 14.03
CA LEU A 114 -27.46 -29.68 14.19
C LEU A 114 -28.12 -30.43 15.35
N LEU A 115 -28.30 -29.75 16.50
CA LEU A 115 -28.98 -30.35 17.64
C LEU A 115 -30.48 -30.58 17.39
N LEU A 116 -31.13 -29.76 16.57
CA LEU A 116 -32.54 -29.98 16.18
C LEU A 116 -32.70 -31.19 15.26
N ILE A 117 -31.73 -31.46 14.38
CA ILE A 117 -31.72 -32.68 13.56
C ILE A 117 -31.51 -33.90 14.46
N ASP A 118 -30.52 -33.87 15.36
CA ASP A 118 -30.22 -35.01 16.23
C ASP A 118 -31.33 -35.28 17.27
N SER A 119 -31.96 -34.22 17.81
CA SER A 119 -33.05 -34.33 18.79
C SER A 119 -34.41 -34.65 18.16
N SER A 120 -34.52 -34.65 16.83
CA SER A 120 -35.72 -35.12 16.17
C SER A 120 -35.86 -36.64 16.37
N ASN A 121 -37.07 -37.12 16.66
CA ASN A 121 -37.39 -38.56 16.81
C ASN A 121 -37.28 -39.36 15.48
N LYS A 122 -36.38 -38.94 14.59
CA LYS A 122 -36.16 -39.47 13.25
C LYS A 122 -35.21 -40.67 13.32
N ASN A 123 -35.35 -41.61 12.38
CA ASN A 123 -34.43 -42.74 12.31
C ASN A 123 -33.04 -42.26 11.83
N LYS A 124 -31.99 -43.08 12.01
CA LYS A 124 -30.61 -42.69 11.66
C LYS A 124 -30.43 -42.33 10.17
N VAL A 125 -31.17 -43.01 9.28
CA VAL A 125 -31.10 -42.78 7.83
C VAL A 125 -31.65 -41.40 7.50
N GLU A 126 -32.78 -41.05 8.09
CA GLU A 126 -33.40 -39.74 7.96
C GLU A 126 -32.54 -38.63 8.54
N GLN A 127 -31.94 -38.85 9.71
CA GLN A 127 -31.00 -37.89 10.30
C GLN A 127 -29.80 -37.64 9.38
N TYR A 128 -29.21 -38.70 8.81
CA TYR A 128 -28.09 -38.59 7.88
C TYR A 128 -28.46 -37.81 6.61
N TRP A 129 -29.66 -38.05 6.08
CA TRP A 129 -30.20 -37.34 4.92
C TRP A 129 -30.33 -35.83 5.20
N TRP A 130 -30.90 -35.46 6.35
CA TRP A 130 -31.01 -34.05 6.75
C TRP A 130 -29.65 -33.41 7.01
N PHE A 131 -28.70 -34.12 7.63
CA PHE A 131 -27.34 -33.60 7.77
C PHE A 131 -26.66 -33.35 6.43
N SER A 132 -26.91 -34.19 5.43
CA SER A 132 -26.32 -34.08 4.09
C SER A 132 -26.88 -32.90 3.31
N LEU A 133 -28.19 -32.67 3.41
CA LEU A 133 -28.82 -31.49 2.82
C LEU A 133 -28.35 -30.20 3.50
N LEU A 134 -28.18 -30.21 4.82
CA LEU A 134 -27.62 -29.09 5.58
C LEU A 134 -26.15 -28.85 5.21
N ALA A 135 -25.37 -29.91 5.04
CA ALA A 135 -23.96 -29.83 4.64
C ALA A 135 -23.82 -29.18 3.27
N ARG A 136 -24.69 -29.50 2.31
CA ARG A 136 -24.73 -28.83 1.00
C ARG A 136 -24.94 -27.32 1.12
N LEU A 137 -25.89 -26.91 1.95
CA LEU A 137 -26.16 -25.50 2.18
C LEU A 137 -25.00 -24.81 2.91
N TYR A 138 -24.45 -25.47 3.92
CA TYR A 138 -23.31 -24.99 4.70
C TYR A 138 -22.05 -24.82 3.85
N LEU A 139 -21.75 -25.78 2.97
CA LEU A 139 -20.61 -25.71 2.06
C LEU A 139 -20.81 -24.65 0.98
N TYR A 140 -22.03 -24.54 0.45
CA TYR A 140 -22.36 -23.52 -0.55
C TYR A 140 -22.20 -22.10 -0.01
N HIS A 141 -22.66 -21.84 1.22
CA HIS A 141 -22.56 -20.53 1.86
C HIS A 141 -21.28 -20.33 2.69
N GLN A 142 -20.41 -21.34 2.80
CA GLN A 142 -19.23 -21.36 3.66
C GLN A 142 -19.55 -20.98 5.12
N GLY A 143 -20.65 -21.52 5.63
CA GLY A 143 -21.26 -21.14 6.89
C GLY A 143 -22.77 -21.34 6.85
N LEU A 144 -23.45 -21.19 7.98
CA LEU A 144 -24.92 -21.24 8.03
C LEU A 144 -25.43 -19.93 8.63
N ARG A 145 -26.30 -19.20 7.92
CA ARG A 145 -26.92 -17.97 8.43
C ARG A 145 -28.18 -18.31 9.22
N TYR A 146 -28.62 -17.35 10.04
CA TYR A 146 -29.86 -17.51 10.80
C TYR A 146 -31.07 -17.70 9.88
N GLU A 147 -31.15 -16.97 8.78
CA GLU A 147 -32.27 -17.05 7.82
C GLU A 147 -32.30 -18.41 7.12
N ASP A 148 -31.13 -18.93 6.72
CA ASP A 148 -31.01 -20.24 6.08
C ASP A 148 -31.34 -21.36 7.08
N SER A 149 -30.87 -21.25 8.32
CA SER A 149 -31.25 -22.14 9.43
C SER A 149 -32.75 -22.12 9.69
N LEU A 150 -33.37 -20.94 9.66
CA LEU A 150 -34.81 -20.79 9.90
C LEU A 150 -35.62 -21.48 8.80
N GLU A 151 -35.22 -21.30 7.54
CA GLU A 151 -35.91 -21.92 6.40
C GLU A 151 -35.65 -23.43 6.33
N PHE A 152 -34.42 -23.86 6.64
CA PHE A 152 -34.09 -25.27 6.81
C PHE A 152 -34.92 -25.90 7.94
N ASP A 153 -35.03 -25.26 9.10
CA ASP A 153 -35.82 -25.75 10.24
C ASP A 153 -37.32 -25.77 9.93
N ARG A 154 -37.84 -24.77 9.21
CA ARG A 154 -39.23 -24.80 8.70
C ARG A 154 -39.44 -25.98 7.76
N THR A 155 -38.50 -26.24 6.87
CA THR A 155 -38.54 -27.39 5.95
C THR A 155 -38.47 -28.71 6.72
N LEU A 156 -37.62 -28.80 7.73
CA LEU A 156 -37.47 -29.94 8.63
C LEU A 156 -38.77 -30.26 9.40
N GLN A 157 -39.52 -29.23 9.80
CA GLN A 157 -40.76 -29.32 10.59
C GLN A 157 -42.02 -29.54 9.75
N ASN A 158 -42.09 -28.91 8.57
CA ASN A 158 -43.29 -28.91 7.73
C ASN A 158 -43.41 -30.18 6.87
N ASN A 159 -42.37 -31.01 6.77
CA ASN A 159 -42.39 -32.19 5.91
C ASN A 159 -42.91 -33.45 6.63
N LEU A 160 -44.00 -33.98 6.05
CA LEU A 160 -44.64 -35.26 6.34
C LEU A 160 -43.79 -36.43 5.78
N LYS A 161 -43.79 -37.56 6.49
CA LYS A 161 -43.19 -38.89 6.20
C LYS A 161 -41.94 -38.92 5.31
N PHE A 162 -40.79 -39.16 5.93
CA PHE A 162 -39.46 -39.38 5.30
C PHE A 162 -39.46 -40.23 4.03
N GLU A 163 -40.27 -41.30 4.01
CA GLU A 163 -40.40 -42.24 2.88
C GLU A 163 -40.76 -41.53 1.56
N SER A 164 -41.58 -40.46 1.62
CA SER A 164 -41.96 -39.68 0.43
C SER A 164 -40.85 -38.75 -0.09
N LEU A 165 -39.88 -38.39 0.77
CA LEU A 165 -38.79 -37.48 0.42
C LEU A 165 -37.64 -38.23 -0.27
N THR A 166 -37.33 -39.45 0.18
CA THR A 166 -36.26 -40.27 -0.39
C THR A 166 -36.56 -40.79 -1.79
N ASP A 167 -37.84 -40.92 -2.15
CA ASP A 167 -38.26 -41.30 -3.51
C ASP A 167 -38.07 -40.16 -4.52
N LEU A 168 -37.96 -38.91 -4.03
CA LEU A 168 -37.85 -37.70 -4.86
C LEU A 168 -36.45 -37.12 -4.90
N LEU A 169 -35.69 -37.26 -3.82
CA LEU A 169 -34.31 -36.81 -3.71
C LEU A 169 -33.52 -37.83 -2.89
N THR A 170 -32.80 -38.71 -3.56
CA THR A 170 -32.05 -39.79 -2.92
C THR A 170 -30.79 -39.25 -2.23
N GLN A 171 -30.21 -40.03 -1.32
CA GLN A 171 -28.94 -39.69 -0.68
C GLN A 171 -27.80 -39.46 -1.70
N PRO A 172 -27.61 -40.32 -2.72
CA PRO A 172 -26.67 -40.05 -3.81
C PRO A 172 -26.94 -38.73 -4.56
N ASP A 173 -28.21 -38.35 -4.76
CA ASP A 173 -28.52 -37.08 -5.42
C ASP A 173 -28.01 -35.89 -4.60
N ILE A 174 -28.10 -35.96 -3.27
CA ILE A 174 -27.56 -34.91 -2.39
C ILE A 174 -26.04 -34.95 -2.36
N GLU A 175 -25.43 -36.13 -2.36
CA GLU A 175 -23.98 -36.27 -2.20
C GLU A 175 -23.19 -36.00 -3.48
N PHE A 176 -23.71 -36.37 -4.65
CA PHE A 176 -22.95 -36.35 -5.91
C PHE A 176 -23.38 -35.28 -6.91
N LEU A 177 -24.62 -34.79 -6.89
CA LEU A 177 -25.03 -33.73 -7.82
C LEU A 177 -24.26 -32.44 -7.55
N THR A 178 -23.99 -31.66 -8.59
CA THR A 178 -23.52 -30.28 -8.40
C THR A 178 -24.58 -29.46 -7.67
N THR A 179 -24.19 -28.37 -7.01
CA THR A 179 -25.15 -27.49 -6.32
C THR A 179 -26.23 -26.94 -7.27
N PHE A 180 -25.87 -26.72 -8.53
CA PHE A 180 -26.82 -26.28 -9.57
C PHE A 180 -27.82 -27.39 -9.94
N GLU A 181 -27.34 -28.61 -10.15
CA GLU A 181 -28.21 -29.76 -10.44
C GLU A 181 -29.13 -30.08 -9.26
N LEU A 182 -28.60 -30.09 -8.03
CA LEU A 182 -29.38 -30.28 -6.80
C LEU A 182 -30.46 -29.19 -6.69
N ARG A 183 -30.12 -27.93 -6.93
CA ARG A 183 -31.08 -26.82 -6.96
C ARG A 183 -32.15 -27.02 -8.04
N SER A 184 -31.75 -27.38 -9.26
CA SER A 184 -32.70 -27.63 -10.35
C SER A 184 -33.64 -28.77 -10.00
N HIS A 185 -33.13 -29.82 -9.36
CA HIS A 185 -33.91 -30.96 -8.89
C HIS A 185 -34.91 -30.53 -7.81
N LEU A 186 -34.47 -29.78 -6.80
CA LEU A 186 -35.33 -29.23 -5.75
C LEU A 186 -36.41 -28.29 -6.30
N HIS A 187 -36.10 -27.47 -7.32
CA HIS A 187 -37.09 -26.60 -7.97
C HIS A 187 -38.18 -27.38 -8.72
N LYS A 188 -37.85 -28.54 -9.31
CA LYS A 188 -38.83 -29.40 -9.98
C LYS A 188 -39.85 -30.01 -9.00
N LEU A 189 -39.56 -29.99 -7.70
CA LEU A 189 -40.45 -30.49 -6.64
C LEU A 189 -41.48 -29.44 -6.16
N ARG A 190 -41.61 -28.30 -6.86
CA ARG A 190 -42.51 -27.19 -6.49
C ARG A 190 -43.95 -27.63 -6.20
N ASP A 191 -44.49 -28.47 -7.07
CA ASP A 191 -45.92 -28.80 -7.05
C ASP A 191 -46.24 -29.96 -6.09
N SER A 192 -45.24 -30.78 -5.74
CA SER A 192 -45.39 -31.91 -4.80
C SER A 192 -44.91 -31.58 -3.38
N HIS A 193 -43.92 -30.70 -3.21
CA HIS A 193 -43.33 -30.36 -1.91
C HIS A 193 -42.90 -28.88 -1.83
N THR A 194 -43.84 -28.03 -1.40
CA THR A 194 -43.61 -26.58 -1.26
C THR A 194 -42.46 -26.22 -0.30
N GLY A 195 -42.19 -27.04 0.73
CA GLY A 195 -41.10 -26.81 1.67
C GLY A 195 -39.71 -26.95 1.04
N LEU A 196 -39.45 -28.04 0.29
CA LEU A 196 -38.18 -28.26 -0.40
C LEU A 196 -37.97 -27.27 -1.55
N PHE A 197 -39.05 -26.83 -2.19
CA PHE A 197 -38.99 -25.77 -3.19
C PHE A 197 -38.60 -24.41 -2.59
N VAL A 198 -39.17 -24.03 -1.45
CA VAL A 198 -38.77 -22.78 -0.77
C VAL A 198 -37.32 -22.90 -0.29
N PHE A 199 -36.90 -24.07 0.20
CA PHE A 199 -35.51 -24.35 0.53
C PHE A 199 -34.55 -24.20 -0.67
N ALA A 200 -34.99 -24.53 -1.88
CA ALA A 200 -34.20 -24.34 -3.10
C ALA A 200 -33.78 -22.86 -3.28
N SER A 201 -34.64 -21.91 -2.87
CA SER A 201 -34.32 -20.48 -2.95
C SER A 201 -33.19 -20.05 -2.01
N SER A 202 -32.86 -20.84 -0.98
CA SER A 202 -31.69 -20.62 -0.14
C SER A 202 -30.38 -20.78 -0.93
N PHE A 203 -30.40 -21.42 -2.10
CA PHE A 203 -29.26 -21.47 -3.03
C PHE A 203 -29.22 -20.28 -4.02
N ASP A 204 -30.22 -19.39 -4.02
CA ASP A 204 -30.35 -18.30 -5.01
C ASP A 204 -29.68 -16.99 -4.59
N ALA A 205 -29.41 -16.81 -3.29
CA ALA A 205 -28.96 -15.55 -2.72
C ALA A 205 -27.60 -15.12 -3.31
N HIS A 206 -27.64 -14.07 -4.14
CA HIS A 206 -26.47 -13.41 -4.72
C HIS A 206 -25.75 -12.60 -3.64
N PHE A 207 -24.75 -13.17 -2.94
CA PHE A 207 -23.89 -12.33 -2.09
C PHE A 207 -22.42 -12.74 -2.08
N THR A 208 -21.61 -11.73 -2.41
CA THR A 208 -20.21 -11.55 -2.06
C THR A 208 -20.06 -11.45 -0.55
N HIS A 209 -19.70 -12.54 0.12
CA HIS A 209 -19.12 -12.40 1.46
C HIS A 209 -17.68 -11.91 1.31
N LYS A 210 -17.41 -10.69 1.79
CA LYS A 210 -16.06 -10.36 2.27
C LYS A 210 -15.82 -11.27 3.47
N LYS A 211 -15.07 -12.36 3.29
CA LYS A 211 -14.45 -13.04 4.43
C LYS A 211 -13.77 -11.98 5.27
N LYS A 212 -14.08 -11.90 6.57
CA LYS A 212 -13.10 -11.35 7.51
C LYS A 212 -11.99 -12.39 7.53
N PRO A 213 -10.79 -12.10 7.00
CA PRO A 213 -9.72 -13.07 7.05
C PRO A 213 -9.43 -13.37 8.53
N LEU A 214 -9.30 -14.66 8.89
CA LEU A 214 -9.01 -15.13 10.26
C LEU A 214 -7.75 -14.51 10.85
N LEU A 215 -6.86 -14.05 9.98
CA LEU A 215 -5.70 -13.26 10.31
C LEU A 215 -5.75 -12.02 9.42
N THR A 216 -5.35 -10.87 9.95
CA THR A 216 -5.00 -9.71 9.13
C THR A 216 -3.76 -10.06 8.31
N SER A 217 -3.92 -10.84 7.24
CA SER A 217 -2.84 -11.17 6.32
C SER A 217 -2.48 -9.90 5.56
N GLN A 218 -1.22 -9.48 5.62
CA GLN A 218 -0.78 -8.30 4.87
C GLN A 218 -0.73 -8.55 3.36
N ASN A 219 -0.69 -9.82 2.92
CA ASN A 219 -0.70 -10.21 1.51
C ASN A 219 -1.67 -11.38 1.24
N THR A 220 -2.41 -11.25 0.15
CA THR A 220 -3.27 -12.29 -0.44
C THR A 220 -2.89 -12.43 -1.89
N LEU A 221 -2.55 -13.64 -2.31
CA LEU A 221 -2.26 -14.01 -3.69
C LEU A 221 -3.49 -14.72 -4.25
N GLU A 222 -3.94 -14.29 -5.42
CA GLU A 222 -5.06 -14.91 -6.13
C GLU A 222 -4.54 -15.44 -7.47
N SER A 223 -4.70 -16.74 -7.71
CA SER A 223 -4.41 -17.41 -8.99
C SER A 223 -5.69 -17.99 -9.55
N PHE A 224 -5.83 -18.00 -10.87
CA PHE A 224 -6.99 -18.58 -11.53
C PHE A 224 -6.57 -19.77 -12.38
N VAL A 225 -7.27 -20.87 -12.24
CA VAL A 225 -7.09 -22.10 -13.02
C VAL A 225 -8.40 -22.39 -13.72
N GLN A 226 -8.39 -22.41 -15.05
CA GLN A 226 -9.53 -22.87 -15.84
C GLN A 226 -9.72 -24.37 -15.54
N PHE A 227 -10.86 -24.76 -14.96
CA PHE A 227 -11.14 -26.16 -14.63
C PHE A 227 -11.92 -26.84 -15.76
N ASP A 228 -12.91 -26.15 -16.32
CA ASP A 228 -13.57 -26.49 -17.59
C ASP A 228 -14.13 -25.23 -18.30
N ASP A 229 -14.92 -25.42 -19.37
CA ASP A 229 -15.56 -24.34 -20.13
C ASP A 229 -16.63 -23.57 -19.31
N GLU A 230 -17.18 -24.17 -18.25
CA GLU A 230 -18.27 -23.68 -17.42
C GLU A 230 -17.83 -23.21 -16.01
N CYS A 231 -16.57 -23.43 -15.60
CA CYS A 231 -16.05 -23.09 -14.28
C CYS A 231 -14.56 -22.69 -14.28
N GLN A 232 -14.28 -21.57 -13.61
CA GLN A 232 -12.94 -21.11 -13.26
C GLN A 232 -12.70 -21.32 -11.76
N ILE A 233 -11.58 -21.93 -11.40
CA ILE A 233 -11.15 -22.06 -10.00
C ILE A 233 -10.26 -20.88 -9.67
N LYS A 234 -10.70 -20.05 -8.73
CA LYS A 234 -9.90 -19.00 -8.10
C LYS A 234 -9.21 -19.56 -6.85
N GLU A 235 -7.94 -19.85 -6.97
CA GLU A 235 -7.08 -20.19 -5.85
C GLU A 235 -6.67 -18.93 -5.07
N ILE A 236 -6.85 -18.96 -3.74
CA ILE A 236 -6.49 -17.87 -2.83
C ILE A 236 -5.49 -18.37 -1.80
N LEU A 237 -4.34 -17.69 -1.73
CA LEU A 237 -3.22 -18.03 -0.88
C LEU A 237 -2.87 -16.83 0.02
N HIS A 238 -2.99 -17.03 1.33
CA HIS A 238 -2.57 -16.07 2.36
C HIS A 238 -1.18 -16.46 2.87
N THR A 239 -0.25 -15.51 2.87
CA THR A 239 1.10 -15.70 3.42
C THR A 239 1.30 -14.94 4.72
N ASP A 240 2.15 -15.45 5.61
CA ASP A 240 2.62 -14.73 6.79
C ASP A 240 3.72 -13.68 6.45
N ASP A 241 4.24 -13.00 7.49
CA ASP A 241 5.26 -11.96 7.38
C ASP A 241 6.59 -12.45 6.78
N ASP A 242 6.83 -13.76 6.80
CA ASP A 242 8.03 -14.42 6.28
C ASP A 242 7.80 -15.03 4.88
N GLY A 243 6.59 -14.90 4.33
CA GLY A 243 6.23 -15.43 3.02
C GLY A 243 5.86 -16.91 3.01
N ASN A 244 5.71 -17.53 4.18
CA ASN A 244 5.23 -18.90 4.27
C ASN A 244 3.71 -18.93 4.09
N VAL A 245 3.22 -20.00 3.45
CA VAL A 245 1.79 -20.20 3.21
C VAL A 245 1.10 -20.45 4.56
N ALA A 246 0.36 -19.45 5.02
CA ALA A 246 -0.42 -19.54 6.25
C ALA A 246 -1.78 -20.22 6.00
N VAL A 247 -2.44 -19.89 4.88
CA VAL A 247 -3.73 -20.48 4.48
C VAL A 247 -3.80 -20.55 2.94
N ARG A 248 -4.29 -21.66 2.38
CA ARG A 248 -4.57 -21.84 0.94
C ARG A 248 -5.96 -22.42 0.79
N TYR A 249 -6.80 -21.85 -0.08
CA TYR A 249 -8.09 -22.42 -0.43
C TYR A 249 -8.46 -22.11 -1.88
N LEU A 250 -9.44 -22.86 -2.40
CA LEU A 250 -9.96 -22.71 -3.75
C LEU A 250 -11.39 -22.16 -3.66
N GLU A 251 -11.70 -21.14 -4.46
CA GLU A 251 -13.04 -20.62 -4.70
C GLU A 251 -13.46 -21.01 -6.12
N PHE A 252 -14.63 -21.62 -6.26
CA PHE A 252 -15.17 -21.96 -7.58
C PHE A 252 -15.99 -20.78 -8.10
N GLU A 253 -15.57 -20.20 -9.22
CA GLU A 253 -16.28 -19.15 -9.94
C GLU A 253 -16.86 -19.75 -11.24
N PRO A 254 -18.18 -19.92 -11.38
CA PRO A 254 -18.75 -20.43 -12.62
C PRO A 254 -18.48 -19.47 -13.79
N ASN A 255 -17.93 -19.98 -14.90
CA ASN A 255 -17.84 -19.30 -16.18
C ASN A 255 -19.24 -19.15 -16.77
N ARG A 256 -19.96 -18.12 -16.34
CA ARG A 256 -21.19 -17.73 -17.02
C ARG A 256 -20.84 -16.97 -18.28
N GLU A 257 -21.39 -17.37 -19.43
CA GLU A 257 -21.40 -16.53 -20.62
C GLU A 257 -21.94 -15.15 -20.26
N GLN A 258 -21.08 -14.13 -20.38
CA GLN A 258 -21.48 -12.76 -20.05
C GLN A 258 -22.56 -12.33 -21.02
N THR A 259 -23.69 -11.87 -20.51
CA THR A 259 -24.73 -11.28 -21.35
C THR A 259 -24.17 -10.09 -22.12
N LEU A 260 -24.76 -9.73 -23.26
CA LEU A 260 -24.31 -8.57 -24.06
C LEU A 260 -24.22 -7.28 -23.22
N GLU A 261 -25.10 -7.12 -22.22
CA GLU A 261 -25.07 -6.01 -21.28
C GLU A 261 -23.88 -6.08 -20.32
N GLN A 262 -23.53 -7.26 -19.81
CA GLN A 262 -22.35 -7.47 -18.97
C GLN A 262 -21.06 -7.28 -19.77
N GLN A 263 -21.00 -7.78 -21.01
CA GLN A 263 -19.87 -7.53 -21.91
C GLN A 263 -19.73 -6.04 -22.21
N LYS A 264 -20.84 -5.33 -22.47
CA LYS A 264 -20.85 -3.86 -22.61
C LYS A 264 -20.42 -3.17 -21.31
N ALA A 265 -20.82 -3.67 -20.15
CA ALA A 265 -20.42 -3.11 -18.87
C ALA A 265 -18.92 -3.33 -18.59
N VAL A 266 -18.37 -4.50 -18.91
CA VAL A 266 -16.93 -4.79 -18.82
C VAL A 266 -16.14 -3.94 -19.83
N PHE A 267 -16.60 -3.85 -21.07
CA PHE A 267 -16.02 -2.99 -22.09
C PHE A 267 -16.05 -1.51 -21.66
N ASN A 268 -17.19 -1.02 -21.18
CA ASN A 268 -17.32 0.33 -20.67
C ASN A 268 -16.44 0.55 -19.45
N LYS A 269 -16.35 -0.40 -18.52
CA LYS A 269 -15.46 -0.34 -17.36
C LYS A 269 -13.99 -0.29 -17.78
N LYS A 270 -13.59 -1.08 -18.80
CA LYS A 270 -12.25 -1.02 -19.41
C LYS A 270 -12.01 0.33 -20.10
N LYS A 271 -12.95 0.81 -20.93
CA LYS A 271 -12.90 2.11 -21.62
C LYS A 271 -12.85 3.28 -20.63
N PHE A 272 -13.64 3.26 -19.58
CA PHE A 272 -13.61 4.24 -18.49
C PHE A 272 -12.32 4.13 -17.67
N GLY A 273 -11.81 2.93 -17.43
CA GLY A 273 -10.51 2.71 -16.79
C GLY A 273 -9.36 3.30 -17.63
N MET A 274 -9.36 3.06 -18.95
CA MET A 274 -8.40 3.62 -19.89
C MET A 274 -8.53 5.15 -19.99
N GLY A 275 -9.75 5.65 -20.19
CA GLY A 275 -10.02 7.09 -20.22
C GLY A 275 -9.67 7.78 -18.91
N SER A 276 -9.86 7.10 -17.77
CA SER A 276 -9.44 7.58 -16.45
C SER A 276 -7.92 7.55 -16.30
N GLY A 277 -7.21 6.51 -16.77
CA GLY A 277 -5.75 6.46 -16.74
C GLY A 277 -5.09 7.56 -17.58
N VAL A 278 -5.57 7.73 -18.82
CA VAL A 278 -5.17 8.85 -19.70
C VAL A 278 -5.50 10.19 -19.06
N ARG A 279 -6.69 10.34 -18.48
CA ARG A 279 -7.10 11.56 -17.77
C ARG A 279 -6.21 11.82 -16.56
N HIS A 280 -5.85 10.83 -15.76
CA HIS A 280 -4.95 11.02 -14.61
C HIS A 280 -3.55 11.45 -15.05
N ASN A 281 -3.04 10.88 -16.14
CA ASN A 281 -1.77 11.31 -16.72
C ASN A 281 -1.85 12.76 -17.23
N ASN A 282 -2.97 13.12 -17.87
CA ASN A 282 -3.21 14.47 -18.37
C ASN A 282 -3.52 15.49 -17.26
N LEU A 283 -4.06 15.05 -16.11
CA LEU A 283 -4.28 15.90 -14.94
C LEU A 283 -2.94 16.34 -14.34
N SER A 284 -1.88 15.53 -14.42
CA SER A 284 -0.56 15.95 -13.96
C SER A 284 0.15 16.95 -14.88
N LEU A 285 -0.31 17.16 -16.12
CA LEU A 285 0.37 18.03 -17.09
C LEU A 285 0.27 19.53 -16.72
N PRO A 286 1.25 20.37 -17.13
CA PRO A 286 1.23 21.80 -16.83
C PRO A 286 0.07 22.56 -17.48
N LEU A 287 -0.57 21.95 -18.50
CA LEU A 287 -1.73 22.47 -19.23
C LEU A 287 -3.06 21.79 -18.83
N ALA A 288 -3.10 21.12 -17.67
CA ALA A 288 -4.30 20.45 -17.21
C ALA A 288 -5.46 21.43 -16.96
N LEU A 289 -6.69 21.03 -17.33
CA LEU A 289 -7.91 21.79 -17.06
C LEU A 289 -8.15 22.07 -15.56
N SER A 290 -7.49 21.30 -14.68
CA SER A 290 -7.59 21.42 -13.22
C SER A 290 -6.73 22.54 -12.62
N ALA A 291 -5.93 23.24 -13.42
CA ALA A 291 -5.10 24.38 -13.02
C ALA A 291 -5.23 25.55 -14.00
N LEU A 292 -4.66 26.71 -13.65
CA LEU A 292 -4.45 27.80 -14.58
C LEU A 292 -3.06 27.70 -15.19
N THR A 293 -2.92 28.11 -16.44
CA THR A 293 -1.62 28.44 -17.01
C THR A 293 -1.04 29.68 -16.28
N PRO A 294 0.29 29.85 -16.19
CA PRO A 294 0.90 31.03 -15.55
C PRO A 294 0.29 32.36 -16.03
N GLN A 295 0.10 32.55 -17.34
CA GLN A 295 -0.51 33.75 -17.90
C GLN A 295 -1.92 34.05 -17.36
N LYS A 296 -2.80 33.04 -17.32
CA LYS A 296 -4.16 33.16 -16.76
C LYS A 296 -4.15 33.41 -15.25
N PHE A 297 -3.18 32.82 -14.55
CA PHE A 297 -2.98 33.11 -13.14
C PHE A 297 -2.55 34.57 -12.95
N THR A 298 -1.60 35.09 -13.73
CA THR A 298 -1.20 36.50 -13.73
C THR A 298 -2.38 37.45 -13.95
N GLN A 299 -3.23 37.18 -14.95
CA GLN A 299 -4.45 37.96 -15.20
C GLN A 299 -5.37 38.02 -13.97
N PHE A 300 -5.60 36.87 -13.32
CA PHE A 300 -6.38 36.82 -12.08
C PHE A 300 -5.71 37.61 -10.96
N ILE A 301 -4.39 37.48 -10.78
CA ILE A 301 -3.62 38.16 -9.75
C ILE A 301 -3.61 39.69 -9.94
N HIS A 302 -3.58 40.21 -11.17
CA HIS A 302 -3.78 41.64 -11.44
C HIS A 302 -5.13 42.17 -10.91
N THR A 303 -6.16 41.33 -10.91
CA THR A 303 -7.50 41.69 -10.42
C THR A 303 -7.64 41.53 -8.91
N ALA A 304 -7.06 40.46 -8.36
CA ALA A 304 -7.20 40.07 -6.97
C ALA A 304 -6.23 40.82 -6.04
N THR A 305 -4.99 41.06 -6.49
CA THR A 305 -3.91 41.68 -5.71
C THR A 305 -3.18 42.77 -6.51
N PRO A 306 -3.88 43.84 -6.95
CA PRO A 306 -3.27 44.93 -7.72
C PRO A 306 -2.16 45.68 -6.96
N ASP A 307 -2.18 45.57 -5.63
CA ASP A 307 -1.19 46.09 -4.69
C ASP A 307 0.22 45.48 -4.85
N LEU A 308 0.36 44.35 -5.55
CA LEU A 308 1.68 43.83 -5.94
C LEU A 308 2.32 44.65 -7.08
N PHE A 309 1.53 45.39 -7.85
CA PHE A 309 1.97 46.14 -9.04
C PHE A 309 1.89 47.66 -8.85
N SER A 310 1.31 48.13 -7.76
CA SER A 310 1.04 49.55 -7.49
C SER A 310 1.18 49.85 -6.00
N THR A 311 1.37 51.13 -5.63
CA THR A 311 1.50 51.59 -4.24
C THR A 311 0.15 51.73 -3.54
N MET A 312 -0.73 50.74 -3.67
CA MET A 312 -2.07 50.78 -3.10
C MET A 312 -2.02 50.43 -1.61
N GLU A 313 -2.56 51.30 -0.75
CA GLU A 313 -2.75 50.99 0.67
C GLU A 313 -3.88 49.97 0.86
N LEU A 314 -3.66 49.00 1.74
CA LEU A 314 -4.62 47.95 2.06
C LEU A 314 -5.10 48.08 3.50
N ASN A 315 -6.39 47.82 3.73
CA ASN A 315 -6.90 47.64 5.09
C ASN A 315 -6.66 46.21 5.62
N ALA A 316 -6.84 46.01 6.93
CA ALA A 316 -6.58 44.72 7.58
C ALA A 316 -7.35 43.54 6.94
N SER A 317 -8.66 43.70 6.67
CA SER A 317 -9.47 42.65 6.02
C SER A 317 -8.97 42.34 4.62
N GLN A 318 -8.57 43.36 3.86
CA GLN A 318 -7.98 43.21 2.55
C GLN A 318 -6.68 42.42 2.59
N ILE A 319 -5.78 42.72 3.53
CA ILE A 319 -4.52 41.97 3.72
C ILE A 319 -4.82 40.53 4.13
N ALA A 320 -5.75 40.30 5.05
CA ALA A 320 -6.18 38.95 5.46
C ALA A 320 -6.64 38.09 4.28
N PHE A 321 -7.43 38.64 3.35
CA PHE A 321 -7.84 37.93 2.14
C PHE A 321 -6.65 37.54 1.24
N ARG A 322 -5.59 38.39 1.16
CA ARG A 322 -4.37 38.04 0.41
C ARG A 322 -3.58 36.93 1.08
N ILE A 323 -3.45 36.98 2.41
CA ILE A 323 -2.79 35.92 3.17
C ILE A 323 -3.49 34.58 2.89
N ILE A 324 -4.82 34.54 2.98
CA ILE A 324 -5.60 33.32 2.72
C ILE A 324 -5.40 32.85 1.27
N LEU A 325 -5.53 33.73 0.28
CA LEU A 325 -5.37 33.39 -1.14
C LEU A 325 -4.00 32.77 -1.43
N TRP A 326 -2.93 33.43 -0.98
CA TRP A 326 -1.57 32.95 -1.23
C TRP A 326 -1.25 31.66 -0.46
N LEU A 327 -1.83 31.47 0.73
CA LEU A 327 -1.73 30.19 1.47
C LEU A 327 -2.45 29.07 0.73
N GLU A 328 -3.63 29.34 0.16
CA GLU A 328 -4.35 28.33 -0.63
C GLU A 328 -3.53 27.91 -1.86
N VAL A 329 -2.91 28.86 -2.58
CA VAL A 329 -2.05 28.56 -3.75
C VAL A 329 -0.79 27.79 -3.34
N TRP A 330 -0.10 28.23 -2.29
CA TRP A 330 1.14 27.59 -1.84
C TRP A 330 0.90 26.19 -1.24
N LEU A 331 -0.09 26.05 -0.35
CA LEU A 331 -0.41 24.79 0.31
C LEU A 331 -1.25 23.84 -0.56
N GLY A 332 -1.91 24.34 -1.61
CA GLY A 332 -2.82 23.55 -2.45
C GLY A 332 -4.06 23.07 -1.69
N LYS A 333 -4.46 23.78 -0.63
CA LYS A 333 -5.55 23.43 0.29
C LYS A 333 -6.60 24.52 0.36
N PRO A 334 -7.89 24.20 0.57
CA PRO A 334 -8.89 25.22 0.86
C PRO A 334 -8.66 25.82 2.24
N TYR A 335 -9.09 27.06 2.45
CA TYR A 335 -8.97 27.78 3.72
C TYR A 335 -9.49 26.98 4.92
N SER A 336 -10.61 26.26 4.74
CA SER A 336 -11.20 25.40 5.77
C SER A 336 -10.27 24.30 6.30
N SER A 337 -9.21 23.93 5.57
CA SER A 337 -8.24 22.92 5.99
C SER A 337 -7.11 23.48 6.86
N PHE A 338 -6.90 24.80 6.89
CA PHE A 338 -5.82 25.43 7.65
C PHE A 338 -6.27 26.62 8.52
N SER A 339 -7.54 27.02 8.47
CA SER A 339 -8.12 28.09 9.29
C SER A 339 -8.00 27.83 10.80
N GLU A 340 -8.11 26.56 11.21
CA GLU A 340 -8.02 26.12 12.61
C GLU A 340 -6.58 25.94 13.10
N LEU A 341 -5.58 26.06 12.22
CA LEU A 341 -4.18 25.96 12.62
C LEU A 341 -3.79 27.18 13.44
N LYS A 342 -3.03 26.95 14.50
CA LYS A 342 -2.65 28.00 15.43
C LYS A 342 -1.48 28.84 14.92
N VAL A 343 -1.46 30.09 15.34
CA VAL A 343 -0.37 31.03 15.10
C VAL A 343 0.45 31.17 16.39
N PHE A 344 1.76 31.10 16.30
CA PHE A 344 2.69 31.14 17.43
C PHE A 344 3.75 32.23 17.21
N ASN A 345 3.95 33.05 18.23
CA ASN A 345 5.12 33.91 18.32
C ASN A 345 6.26 33.13 18.99
N ASP A 346 7.36 32.88 18.28
CA ASP A 346 8.48 32.08 18.80
C ASP A 346 9.29 32.82 19.88
N LEU A 347 9.13 34.14 20.01
CA LEU A 347 9.70 34.95 21.10
C LEU A 347 8.84 34.94 22.39
N SER A 348 7.73 34.19 22.41
CA SER A 348 6.93 34.08 23.64
C SER A 348 7.68 33.30 24.73
N ALA A 349 7.36 33.56 26.00
CA ALA A 349 8.02 32.97 27.17
C ALA A 349 8.03 31.41 27.21
N THR A 350 7.25 30.75 26.35
CA THR A 350 7.25 29.30 26.17
C THR A 350 7.53 28.96 24.70
N PRO A 351 8.75 28.50 24.36
CA PRO A 351 9.08 28.09 22.99
C PRO A 351 8.10 27.01 22.52
N CYS A 352 7.44 27.25 21.38
CA CYS A 352 6.44 26.33 20.82
C CYS A 352 6.89 25.70 19.51
N SER A 353 8.18 25.78 19.16
CA SER A 353 8.75 25.43 17.85
C SER A 353 8.48 24.00 17.38
N GLU A 354 8.00 23.10 18.24
CA GLU A 354 7.62 21.72 17.88
C GLU A 354 6.11 21.53 17.60
N LYS A 355 5.30 22.58 17.67
CA LYS A 355 3.85 22.51 17.41
C LYS A 355 3.56 22.70 15.92
N ILE A 356 2.47 22.08 15.47
CA ILE A 356 1.94 22.26 14.12
C ILE A 356 1.19 23.60 14.07
N GLY A 357 1.50 24.43 13.08
CA GLY A 357 0.89 25.75 12.96
C GLY A 357 1.76 26.73 12.20
N PHE A 358 1.39 28.01 12.26
CA PHE A 358 2.15 29.11 11.71
C PHE A 358 3.01 29.73 12.81
N HIS A 359 4.31 29.85 12.57
CA HIS A 359 5.28 30.36 13.55
C HIS A 359 5.92 31.61 12.98
N TYR A 360 6.08 32.66 13.78
CA TYR A 360 6.78 33.85 13.33
C TYR A 360 7.70 34.41 14.39
N ASN A 361 8.77 35.04 13.91
CA ASN A 361 9.69 35.82 14.72
C ASN A 361 9.50 37.32 14.38
N ALA A 362 8.94 38.07 15.32
CA ALA A 362 8.81 39.52 15.23
C ALA A 362 9.73 40.18 16.27
N ASN A 363 11.06 40.06 16.12
CA ASN A 363 11.97 40.80 16.99
C ASN A 363 12.24 42.20 16.45
N THR A 364 11.93 43.23 17.23
CA THR A 364 12.27 44.62 16.90
C THR A 364 13.67 45.01 17.38
N THR A 365 14.37 44.15 18.13
CA THR A 365 15.64 44.48 18.79
C THR A 365 16.84 43.61 18.37
N SER A 366 16.66 42.51 17.64
CA SER A 366 17.77 41.72 17.08
C SER A 366 17.89 41.91 15.57
N ASN A 367 19.11 41.78 15.04
CA ASN A 367 19.39 41.73 13.60
C ASN A 367 18.80 40.48 12.90
N ASP A 368 17.92 39.71 13.56
CA ASP A 368 17.34 38.51 12.98
C ASP A 368 16.19 38.88 12.02
N PRO A 369 16.17 38.32 10.81
CA PRO A 369 15.14 38.64 9.83
C PRO A 369 13.76 38.15 10.30
N HIS A 370 12.75 39.02 10.18
CA HIS A 370 11.35 38.65 10.35
C HIS A 370 10.99 37.51 9.40
N THR A 371 10.66 36.34 9.96
CA THR A 371 10.39 35.13 9.18
C THR A 371 9.11 34.47 9.64
N LEU A 372 8.27 34.05 8.68
CA LEU A 372 7.08 33.24 8.89
C LEU A 372 7.35 31.80 8.44
N PHE A 373 7.10 30.84 9.32
CA PHE A 373 7.21 29.41 9.08
C PHE A 373 5.85 28.73 9.16
N TYR A 374 5.70 27.66 8.40
CA TYR A 374 4.62 26.70 8.50
C TYR A 374 5.18 25.38 9.01
N ASN A 375 4.83 25.03 10.25
CA ASN A 375 5.24 23.77 10.86
C ASN A 375 4.24 22.66 10.52
N GLN A 376 4.75 21.59 9.91
CA GLN A 376 3.99 20.40 9.53
C GLN A 376 4.60 19.15 10.17
N LYS A 377 3.84 18.06 10.33
CA LYS A 377 4.38 16.77 10.77
C LYS A 377 5.47 16.25 9.81
N THR A 378 6.59 15.77 10.34
CA THR A 378 7.64 15.07 9.57
C THR A 378 7.16 13.70 9.06
N GLN A 379 6.34 13.00 9.84
CA GLN A 379 5.84 11.67 9.51
C GLN A 379 4.41 11.74 8.96
N LEU A 380 4.29 11.99 7.66
CA LEU A 380 3.00 11.92 6.94
C LEU A 380 2.63 10.48 6.55
N VAL A 381 3.60 9.57 6.54
CA VAL A 381 3.47 8.14 6.26
C VAL A 381 4.33 7.35 7.24
N LYS A 382 3.83 6.21 7.75
CA LYS A 382 4.64 5.28 8.55
C LYS A 382 5.52 4.44 7.61
N GLY A 383 6.77 4.88 7.41
CA GLY A 383 7.79 4.09 6.72
C GLY A 383 8.35 2.94 7.58
N LYS A 384 9.02 1.99 6.93
CA LYS A 384 9.76 0.93 7.64
C LYS A 384 10.90 1.58 8.42
N LYS A 385 10.99 1.28 9.72
CA LYS A 385 12.01 1.85 10.61
C LYS A 385 13.35 1.17 10.38
N ALA A 386 14.44 1.92 10.54
CA ALA A 386 15.77 1.34 10.66
C ALA A 386 15.83 0.39 11.86
N PRO A 387 16.68 -0.66 11.81
CA PRO A 387 17.02 -1.45 12.99
C PRO A 387 17.51 -0.55 14.13
N SER A 388 17.02 -0.79 15.35
CA SER A 388 17.39 -0.02 16.54
C SER A 388 18.91 -0.01 16.73
N ASN A 389 19.48 1.16 17.06
CA ASN A 389 20.91 1.37 17.33
C ASN A 389 21.87 1.06 16.17
N SER A 390 21.38 0.99 14.93
CA SER A 390 22.26 0.82 13.77
C SER A 390 22.80 2.17 13.28
N ASP A 391 24.13 2.29 13.20
CA ASP A 391 24.80 3.45 12.60
C ASP A 391 24.87 3.37 11.05
N LEU A 392 24.42 2.26 10.45
CA LEU A 392 24.45 2.07 9.00
C LEU A 392 23.38 2.88 8.26
N TYR A 393 22.24 3.09 8.90
CA TYR A 393 21.06 3.72 8.29
C TYR A 393 20.83 5.11 8.84
N ASP A 394 20.14 5.93 8.05
CA ASP A 394 19.64 7.21 8.53
C ASP A 394 18.67 6.99 9.70
N GLN A 395 18.83 7.78 10.76
CA GLN A 395 17.87 7.76 11.85
C GLN A 395 16.74 8.73 11.51
N ALA A 396 15.49 8.33 11.73
CA ALA A 396 14.38 9.26 11.62
C ALA A 396 14.59 10.40 12.62
N ALA A 397 14.42 11.66 12.20
CA ALA A 397 14.56 12.81 13.09
C ALA A 397 13.75 12.61 14.39
N GLU A 398 14.38 12.95 15.53
CA GLU A 398 13.69 13.01 16.82
C GLU A 398 12.54 14.04 16.79
N LYS A 399 12.71 15.10 15.99
CA LYS A 399 11.69 16.14 15.79
C LYS A 399 10.49 15.60 15.00
N LYS A 400 9.30 15.79 15.60
CA LYS A 400 8.00 15.39 15.03
C LYS A 400 7.48 16.38 13.98
N VAL A 401 8.11 17.53 13.80
CA VAL A 401 7.69 18.59 12.87
C VAL A 401 8.84 19.12 12.01
N ILE A 402 8.49 19.53 10.80
CA ILE A 402 9.33 20.22 9.83
C ILE A 402 8.83 21.65 9.66
N SER A 403 9.74 22.61 9.71
CA SER A 403 9.46 24.04 9.60
C SER A 403 9.70 24.53 8.18
N LEU A 404 8.64 24.84 7.44
CA LEU A 404 8.74 25.33 6.07
C LEU A 404 8.65 26.86 6.06
N ILE A 405 9.65 27.54 5.50
CA ILE A 405 9.60 29.00 5.33
C ILE A 405 8.43 29.33 4.38
N CYS A 406 7.52 30.22 4.79
CA CYS A 406 6.46 30.69 3.92
C CYS A 406 7.07 31.61 2.85
N PRO A 407 6.75 31.47 1.56
CA PRO A 407 7.41 32.23 0.51
C PRO A 407 6.85 33.66 0.35
N TYR A 408 7.49 34.49 -0.47
CA TYR A 408 6.90 35.73 -0.96
C TYR A 408 5.60 35.47 -1.76
N PRO A 409 4.54 36.28 -1.66
CA PRO A 409 4.39 37.49 -0.84
C PRO A 409 3.81 37.24 0.55
N LEU A 410 3.66 35.98 0.99
CA LEU A 410 3.01 35.65 2.26
C LEU A 410 3.67 36.31 3.47
N GLN A 411 5.01 36.30 3.51
CA GLN A 411 5.72 36.93 4.62
C GLN A 411 5.39 38.43 4.71
N ARG A 412 5.41 39.15 3.58
CA ARG A 412 5.11 40.58 3.51
C ARG A 412 3.72 40.86 4.07
N TYR A 413 2.68 40.23 3.51
CA TYR A 413 1.30 40.47 3.96
C TYR A 413 1.11 40.09 5.43
N PHE A 414 1.72 39.00 5.87
CA PHE A 414 1.58 38.55 7.26
C PHE A 414 2.20 39.54 8.26
N PHE A 415 3.39 40.07 7.96
CA PHE A 415 4.03 41.05 8.83
C PHE A 415 3.38 42.44 8.75
N GLU A 416 2.87 42.83 7.59
CA GLU A 416 2.03 44.03 7.42
C GLU A 416 0.78 43.94 8.32
N PHE A 417 0.10 42.79 8.30
CA PHE A 417 -1.07 42.53 9.13
C PHE A 417 -0.76 42.50 10.63
N ILE A 418 0.30 41.81 11.04
CA ILE A 418 0.64 41.67 12.47
C ILE A 418 1.13 42.98 13.08
N LYS A 419 1.73 43.88 12.30
CA LYS A 419 2.22 45.18 12.79
C LYS A 419 1.12 45.99 13.50
N ASP A 420 -0.11 45.87 13.03
CA ASP A 420 -1.27 46.60 13.56
C ASP A 420 -1.87 45.95 14.81
N ILE A 421 -1.57 44.67 15.07
CA ILE A 421 -2.03 43.93 16.25
C ILE A 421 -1.01 44.10 17.37
N LYS A 422 -1.15 45.12 18.21
CA LYS A 422 -0.15 45.45 19.25
C LYS A 422 -0.01 44.38 20.36
N GLN A 423 -1.10 43.78 20.85
CA GLN A 423 -1.01 42.80 21.95
C GLN A 423 -0.77 41.37 21.46
N SER A 424 0.25 40.70 22.01
CA SER A 424 0.64 39.33 21.63
C SER A 424 -0.41 38.27 22.01
N SER A 425 -1.22 38.53 23.03
CA SER A 425 -2.33 37.67 23.50
C SER A 425 -3.43 37.44 22.46
N TYR A 426 -3.61 38.38 21.53
CA TYR A 426 -4.58 38.25 20.43
C TYR A 426 -4.06 37.41 19.27
N ARG A 427 -2.76 37.11 19.22
CA ARG A 427 -2.12 36.42 18.10
C ARG A 427 -1.42 35.10 18.45
N HIS A 428 -0.83 34.98 19.63
CA HIS A 428 -0.13 33.76 20.05
C HIS A 428 -1.13 32.68 20.53
N ASN A 429 -0.95 31.45 20.06
CA ASN A 429 -1.76 30.26 20.39
C ASN A 429 -3.26 30.42 20.04
N LYS A 430 -3.59 31.32 19.10
CA LYS A 430 -4.92 31.52 18.52
C LYS A 430 -4.98 30.90 17.12
N THR A 431 -6.16 30.49 16.67
CA THR A 431 -6.34 29.93 15.31
C THR A 431 -6.11 31.03 14.27
N LEU A 432 -5.68 30.65 13.06
CA LEU A 432 -5.46 31.59 11.97
C LEU A 432 -6.74 32.39 11.66
N ALA A 433 -7.91 31.76 11.69
CA ALA A 433 -9.19 32.46 11.52
C ALA A 433 -9.44 33.53 12.58
N THR A 434 -9.14 33.25 13.85
CA THR A 434 -9.25 34.24 14.93
C THR A 434 -8.22 35.35 14.80
N VAL A 435 -6.99 35.05 14.37
CA VAL A 435 -5.95 36.06 14.19
C VAL A 435 -6.30 37.00 13.01
N LEU A 436 -6.78 36.44 11.91
CA LEU A 436 -7.13 37.20 10.71
C LEU A 436 -8.50 37.90 10.79
N ASP A 437 -9.29 37.61 11.83
CA ASP A 437 -10.67 38.06 12.00
C ASP A 437 -11.49 37.90 10.70
N THR A 438 -11.37 36.72 10.08
CA THR A 438 -11.95 36.46 8.76
C THR A 438 -12.58 35.07 8.73
N SER A 439 -13.85 35.00 8.36
CA SER A 439 -14.58 33.75 8.14
C SER A 439 -14.41 33.22 6.71
N TRP A 440 -14.70 31.94 6.52
CA TRP A 440 -14.76 31.34 5.18
C TRP A 440 -15.78 32.01 4.25
N ASN A 441 -16.92 32.46 4.80
CA ASN A 441 -17.98 33.06 4.00
C ASN A 441 -17.58 34.44 3.46
N GLU A 442 -16.90 35.25 4.26
CA GLU A 442 -16.39 36.56 3.84
C GLU A 442 -15.32 36.42 2.77
N TYR A 443 -14.35 35.52 2.99
CA TYR A 443 -13.32 35.23 1.99
C TYR A 443 -13.93 34.72 0.68
N LYS A 444 -14.91 33.80 0.75
CA LYS A 444 -15.58 33.26 -0.43
C LYS A 444 -16.36 34.33 -1.19
N ALA A 445 -17.03 35.25 -0.49
CA ALA A 445 -17.75 36.36 -1.10
C ALA A 445 -16.79 37.31 -1.83
N TRP A 446 -15.68 37.68 -1.18
CA TRP A 446 -14.63 38.49 -1.79
C TRP A 446 -14.04 37.81 -3.04
N LEU A 447 -13.69 36.53 -2.93
CA LEU A 447 -13.11 35.78 -4.04
C LEU A 447 -14.08 35.67 -5.22
N LYS A 448 -15.38 35.47 -4.95
CA LYS A 448 -16.41 35.43 -5.99
C LYS A 448 -16.43 36.75 -6.79
N VAL A 449 -16.42 37.90 -6.12
CA VAL A 449 -16.37 39.21 -6.80
C VAL A 449 -15.14 39.32 -7.70
N LYS A 450 -13.96 38.87 -7.22
CA LYS A 450 -12.73 38.88 -8.02
C LYS A 450 -12.79 37.94 -9.22
N LEU A 451 -13.38 36.75 -9.04
CA LEU A 451 -13.59 35.78 -10.12
C LEU A 451 -14.57 36.32 -11.18
N ASP A 452 -15.66 36.96 -10.77
CA ASP A 452 -16.66 37.52 -11.67
C ASP A 452 -16.04 38.63 -12.54
N ILE A 453 -15.16 39.46 -11.96
CA ILE A 453 -14.40 40.48 -12.71
C ILE A 453 -13.42 39.82 -13.69
N ALA A 454 -12.62 38.86 -13.22
CA ALA A 454 -11.60 38.20 -14.03
C ALA A 454 -12.21 37.39 -15.20
N ASN A 455 -13.43 36.87 -15.05
CA ASN A 455 -14.10 36.05 -16.05
C ASN A 455 -14.96 36.85 -17.05
N LYS A 456 -15.07 38.18 -16.90
CA LYS A 456 -16.08 39.00 -17.60
C LYS A 456 -16.05 38.88 -19.14
N ASN A 457 -14.92 38.49 -19.74
CA ASN A 457 -14.75 38.30 -21.19
C ASN A 457 -13.92 37.05 -21.55
N GLU A 458 -13.81 36.06 -20.67
CA GLU A 458 -12.92 34.91 -20.86
C GLU A 458 -13.65 33.67 -21.41
N ALA A 459 -13.10 33.07 -22.47
CA ALA A 459 -13.67 31.86 -23.07
C ALA A 459 -13.55 30.61 -22.19
N GLN A 460 -12.62 30.59 -21.22
CA GLN A 460 -12.46 29.51 -20.26
C GLN A 460 -12.48 30.05 -18.83
N THR A 461 -13.50 29.68 -18.07
CA THR A 461 -13.75 30.19 -16.72
C THR A 461 -12.62 29.85 -15.75
N ILE A 462 -12.03 30.88 -15.14
CA ILE A 462 -11.16 30.82 -13.97
C ILE A 462 -12.03 30.40 -12.79
N SER A 463 -11.63 29.35 -12.07
CA SER A 463 -12.35 28.87 -10.89
C SER A 463 -11.43 28.81 -9.67
N HIS A 464 -12.04 28.88 -8.48
CA HIS A 464 -11.32 28.83 -7.20
C HIS A 464 -10.41 27.59 -7.10
N ALA A 465 -10.92 26.41 -7.48
CA ALA A 465 -10.13 25.18 -7.45
C ALA A 465 -8.91 25.23 -8.38
N ARG A 466 -9.04 25.85 -9.56
CA ARG A 466 -7.93 25.99 -10.53
C ARG A 466 -6.85 26.93 -10.02
N ILE A 467 -7.23 28.06 -9.41
CA ILE A 467 -6.29 29.00 -8.77
C ILE A 467 -5.47 28.27 -7.71
N ARG A 468 -6.15 27.61 -6.75
CA ARG A 468 -5.52 26.88 -5.65
C ARG A 468 -4.50 25.84 -6.12
N ASN A 469 -4.82 25.14 -7.20
CA ASN A 469 -3.98 24.05 -7.70
C ASN A 469 -2.82 24.53 -8.59
N THR A 470 -2.79 25.81 -8.99
CA THR A 470 -1.89 26.30 -10.05
C THR A 470 -0.40 26.03 -9.75
N PHE A 471 0.10 26.41 -8.56
CA PHE A 471 1.49 26.15 -8.20
C PHE A 471 1.84 24.66 -8.12
N HIS A 472 0.92 23.83 -7.60
CA HIS A 472 1.12 22.38 -7.47
C HIS A 472 1.19 21.67 -8.82
N HIS A 473 0.49 22.18 -9.83
CA HIS A 473 0.58 21.69 -11.21
C HIS A 473 1.81 22.23 -11.94
N PHE A 474 2.13 23.52 -11.76
CA PHE A 474 3.38 24.10 -12.29
C PHE A 474 4.61 23.31 -11.82
N SER A 475 4.64 22.98 -10.53
CA SER A 475 5.74 22.23 -9.93
C SER A 475 5.66 20.71 -10.12
N ALA A 476 4.66 20.20 -10.86
CA ALA A 476 4.35 18.77 -10.81
C ALA A 476 5.42 17.84 -11.38
N PHE A 477 6.18 18.34 -12.34
CA PHE A 477 7.27 17.60 -13.00
C PHE A 477 8.62 17.85 -12.33
N ILE A 478 8.83 19.05 -11.82
CA ILE A 478 10.13 19.56 -11.36
C ILE A 478 10.36 19.38 -9.85
N LEU A 479 9.31 19.01 -9.10
CA LEU A 479 9.42 18.67 -7.67
C LEU A 479 9.03 17.22 -7.41
N PRO A 480 9.76 16.52 -6.53
CA PRO A 480 9.33 15.22 -6.02
C PRO A 480 7.89 15.29 -5.47
N LYS A 481 7.08 14.29 -5.81
CA LYS A 481 5.69 14.14 -5.33
C LYS A 481 5.65 14.11 -3.80
N THR A 482 6.70 13.59 -3.16
CA THR A 482 6.91 13.63 -1.70
C THR A 482 6.97 15.05 -1.16
N ASP A 483 7.71 15.92 -1.82
CA ASP A 483 8.00 17.28 -1.39
C ASP A 483 6.74 18.15 -1.49
N ARG A 484 6.00 18.01 -2.60
CA ARG A 484 4.68 18.64 -2.78
C ARG A 484 3.65 18.11 -1.79
N ALA A 485 3.68 16.82 -1.50
CA ALA A 485 2.74 16.20 -0.56
C ALA A 485 2.94 16.71 0.87
N ILE A 486 4.16 17.13 1.24
CA ILE A 486 4.45 17.74 2.54
C ILE A 486 3.76 19.08 2.72
N LEU A 487 3.78 19.94 1.71
CA LEU A 487 2.97 21.18 1.70
C LEU A 487 1.49 20.86 1.91
N GLN A 488 1.00 19.80 1.25
CA GLN A 488 -0.36 19.33 1.41
C GLN A 488 -0.60 18.52 2.69
N GLY A 489 0.40 18.28 3.55
CA GLY A 489 0.25 17.42 4.73
C GLY A 489 -0.36 16.05 4.42
N LYS A 490 -0.08 15.50 3.23
CA LYS A 490 -0.61 14.22 2.75
C LYS A 490 0.54 13.22 2.63
N GLY A 491 0.24 11.96 2.90
CA GLY A 491 1.14 10.86 2.60
C GLY A 491 1.08 10.45 1.13
N VAL A 492 2.22 10.13 0.53
CA VAL A 492 2.31 9.56 -0.83
C VAL A 492 3.23 8.34 -0.84
N MET A 493 3.07 7.46 -1.82
CA MET A 493 3.84 6.21 -1.89
C MET A 493 5.36 6.43 -1.91
N GLY A 494 5.84 7.48 -2.58
CA GLY A 494 7.27 7.83 -2.58
C GLY A 494 7.83 8.11 -1.17
N SER A 495 7.00 8.57 -0.24
CA SER A 495 7.40 8.88 1.14
C SER A 495 7.76 7.63 1.96
N PHE A 496 7.39 6.43 1.49
CA PHE A 496 7.86 5.18 2.09
C PHE A 496 9.33 4.90 1.79
N TYR A 497 9.92 5.50 0.75
CA TYR A 497 11.24 5.15 0.24
C TYR A 497 12.26 6.26 0.39
N VAL A 498 11.84 7.51 0.21
CA VAL A 498 12.75 8.67 0.20
C VAL A 498 12.99 9.17 1.62
N ASN A 499 14.26 9.36 1.96
CA ASN A 499 14.68 10.17 3.09
C ASN A 499 15.11 11.54 2.56
N ASN A 500 14.47 12.61 3.03
CA ASN A 500 14.72 13.96 2.57
C ASN A 500 15.37 14.78 3.68
N ASP A 501 16.31 15.63 3.31
CA ASP A 501 16.84 16.66 4.19
C ASP A 501 15.88 17.87 4.24
N ALA A 502 15.60 18.36 5.45
CA ALA A 502 14.68 19.48 5.65
C ALA A 502 15.18 20.80 5.04
N TYR A 503 16.49 21.06 5.13
CA TYR A 503 17.08 22.26 4.56
C TYR A 503 16.99 22.23 3.02
N GLU A 504 17.35 21.10 2.41
CA GLU A 504 17.24 20.91 0.96
C GLU A 504 15.80 20.97 0.46
N LEU A 505 14.83 20.42 1.21
CA LEU A 505 13.41 20.58 0.91
C LEU A 505 13.04 22.06 0.81
N ILE A 506 13.36 22.84 1.85
CA ILE A 506 13.01 24.25 1.93
C ILE A 506 13.63 25.03 0.78
N ALA A 507 14.94 24.85 0.55
CA ALA A 507 15.66 25.51 -0.54
C ALA A 507 15.02 25.21 -1.91
N THR A 508 14.67 23.94 -2.14
CA THR A 508 14.07 23.51 -3.41
C THR A 508 12.65 24.06 -3.58
N LEU A 509 11.84 24.05 -2.53
CA LEU A 509 10.49 24.62 -2.54
C LEU A 509 10.52 26.13 -2.80
N GLN A 510 11.43 26.86 -2.14
CA GLN A 510 11.59 28.30 -2.33
C GLN A 510 12.04 28.63 -3.75
N ASN A 511 13.06 27.93 -4.27
CA ASN A 511 13.54 28.15 -5.64
C ASN A 511 12.42 27.91 -6.67
N ASN A 512 11.68 26.80 -6.54
CA ASN A 512 10.58 26.50 -7.46
C ASN A 512 9.40 27.47 -7.34
N TRP A 513 9.13 27.97 -6.13
CA TRP A 513 8.16 29.04 -5.94
C TRP A 513 8.62 30.33 -6.62
N LEU A 514 9.88 30.73 -6.46
CA LEU A 514 10.42 31.92 -7.14
C LEU A 514 10.34 31.78 -8.67
N LYS A 515 10.69 30.61 -9.23
CA LYS A 515 10.50 30.32 -10.65
C LYS A 515 9.03 30.47 -11.08
N PHE A 516 8.09 30.01 -10.24
CA PHE A 516 6.66 30.17 -10.50
C PHE A 516 6.24 31.65 -10.51
N ILE A 517 6.68 32.44 -9.52
CA ILE A 517 6.43 33.88 -9.42
C ILE A 517 7.00 34.63 -10.63
N ASP A 518 8.23 34.30 -11.04
CA ASP A 518 8.89 34.88 -12.22
C ASP A 518 8.16 34.54 -13.51
N THR A 519 7.73 33.28 -13.67
CA THR A 519 6.95 32.84 -14.83
C THR A 519 5.59 33.54 -14.90
N CYS A 520 5.01 33.87 -13.74
CA CYS A 520 3.79 34.67 -13.64
C CYS A 520 4.05 36.18 -13.80
N MET A 521 5.28 36.61 -14.10
CA MET A 521 5.66 38.02 -14.30
C MET A 521 5.26 38.93 -13.12
N LEU A 522 5.27 38.38 -11.90
CA LEU A 522 4.95 39.16 -10.71
C LEU A 522 6.19 39.98 -10.34
N ASN A 523 6.04 41.31 -10.38
CA ASN A 523 7.17 42.24 -10.38
C ASN A 523 7.97 42.19 -9.06
N LYS A 524 9.23 41.74 -9.13
CA LYS A 524 10.18 41.78 -8.00
C LYS A 524 10.76 43.17 -7.75
N GLN A 525 10.61 44.12 -8.67
CA GLN A 525 11.33 45.41 -8.63
C GLN A 525 10.79 46.42 -7.59
N ASN A 526 9.60 46.18 -7.02
CA ASN A 526 9.05 46.98 -5.92
C ASN A 526 9.51 46.48 -4.53
N LEU A 527 10.40 45.49 -4.46
CA LEU A 527 11.04 45.08 -3.22
C LEU A 527 12.07 46.15 -2.84
N SER A 528 11.97 46.72 -1.65
CA SER A 528 13.09 47.54 -1.15
C SER A 528 14.34 46.66 -1.06
N LEU A 529 15.53 47.25 -1.21
CA LEU A 529 16.80 46.54 -1.08
C LEU A 529 16.91 45.73 0.23
N ASP A 530 16.21 46.14 1.30
CA ASP A 530 16.08 45.43 2.59
C ASP A 530 15.13 44.20 2.57
N GLU A 531 14.18 44.14 1.65
CA GLU A 531 13.33 42.95 1.43
C GLU A 531 14.01 41.93 0.51
N SER A 532 14.84 42.42 -0.42
CA SER A 532 15.65 41.56 -1.30
C SER A 532 16.77 40.82 -0.55
N SER A 533 17.33 41.43 0.50
CA SER A 533 18.32 40.80 1.40
C SER A 533 17.70 39.77 2.35
N ARG A 534 16.37 39.79 2.55
CA ARG A 534 15.60 38.76 3.29
C ARG A 534 15.21 37.54 2.44
N LEU A 535 15.35 37.62 1.12
CA LEU A 535 15.27 36.47 0.21
C LEU A 535 16.57 35.66 0.19
N ASN A 536 17.68 36.21 0.69
CA ASN A 536 18.86 35.42 0.97
C ASN A 536 18.54 34.50 2.16
N ILE A 537 18.41 33.22 1.84
CA ILE A 537 18.43 32.11 2.81
C ILE A 537 19.80 32.19 3.50
N ALA A 538 19.96 33.10 4.46
CA ALA A 538 20.97 32.92 5.49
C ALA A 538 20.67 31.56 6.12
N PRO A 539 21.67 30.69 6.33
CA PRO A 539 21.45 29.41 6.97
C PRO A 539 21.02 29.70 8.40
N TYR A 540 19.72 29.88 8.61
CA TYR A 540 19.11 29.73 9.91
C TYR A 540 19.61 28.37 10.40
N LYS A 541 20.07 28.28 11.65
CA LYS A 541 20.51 27.03 12.28
C LYS A 541 19.33 26.05 12.30
N MET A 542 19.06 25.46 11.15
CA MET A 542 18.11 24.40 10.92
C MET A 542 18.91 23.15 11.20
N ASP A 543 18.60 22.50 12.32
CA ASP A 543 19.17 21.19 12.62
C ASP A 543 18.98 20.29 11.39
N GLN A 544 20.07 19.65 10.95
CA GLN A 544 20.11 18.67 9.86
C GLN A 544 19.20 17.48 10.24
N ASN A 545 17.91 17.64 10.00
CA ASN A 545 16.91 16.64 10.36
C ASN A 545 16.37 16.04 9.07
N ALA A 546 16.80 14.81 8.81
CA ALA A 546 16.25 14.00 7.75
C ALA A 546 14.85 13.50 8.15
N PHE A 547 13.91 13.51 7.21
CA PHE A 547 12.54 13.04 7.42
C PHE A 547 12.11 12.14 6.26
N GLY A 548 11.25 11.17 6.55
CA GLY A 548 10.83 10.15 5.59
C GLY A 548 11.32 8.76 6.00
N ALA A 549 11.83 7.99 5.04
CA ALA A 549 12.17 6.59 5.25
C ALA A 549 13.58 6.41 5.86
N ALA A 550 13.62 6.05 7.15
CA ALA A 550 14.86 5.79 7.89
C ALA A 550 15.67 4.58 7.38
N LEU A 551 15.13 3.74 6.49
CA LEU A 551 15.83 2.54 6.03
C LEU A 551 16.91 2.79 4.96
N SER A 552 17.17 4.05 4.58
CA SER A 552 18.23 4.37 3.61
C SER A 552 19.62 4.25 4.24
N ILE A 553 20.58 3.69 3.51
CA ILE A 553 21.98 3.56 3.98
C ILE A 553 22.66 4.93 3.85
N LYS A 554 23.29 5.41 4.93
CA LYS A 554 24.05 6.67 4.92
C LYS A 554 25.12 6.67 3.83
N GLY A 555 25.26 7.77 3.07
CA GLY A 555 26.27 7.87 2.01
C GLY A 555 27.70 7.58 2.49
N SER A 556 28.07 8.04 3.68
CA SER A 556 29.38 7.74 4.29
C SER A 556 29.58 6.25 4.59
N LYS A 557 28.50 5.52 4.91
CA LYS A 557 28.52 4.08 5.19
C LYS A 557 28.51 3.24 3.91
N GLN A 558 27.86 3.72 2.84
CA GLN A 558 27.93 3.09 1.51
C GLN A 558 29.38 2.96 1.05
N LYS A 559 30.16 4.04 1.18
CA LYS A 559 31.59 4.02 0.84
C LYS A 559 32.36 2.98 1.64
N ILE A 560 32.15 2.91 2.96
CA ILE A 560 32.81 1.91 3.82
C ILE A 560 32.47 0.47 3.41
N ILE A 561 31.20 0.19 3.08
CA ILE A 561 30.76 -1.13 2.60
C ILE A 561 31.48 -1.48 1.29
N LEU A 562 31.51 -0.53 0.35
CA LEU A 562 32.16 -0.68 -0.94
C LEU A 562 33.68 -0.87 -0.83
N ASP A 563 34.34 -0.12 0.05
CA ASP A 563 35.77 -0.23 0.34
C ASP A 563 36.10 -1.61 0.94
N ALA A 564 35.27 -2.10 1.87
CA ALA A 564 35.43 -3.43 2.46
C ALA A 564 35.33 -4.56 1.41
N LEU A 565 34.39 -4.46 0.47
CA LEU A 565 34.29 -5.41 -0.65
C LEU A 565 35.49 -5.31 -1.60
N CYS A 566 35.95 -4.09 -1.92
CA CYS A 566 37.18 -3.84 -2.68
C CYS A 566 38.39 -4.52 -2.04
N ASP A 567 38.55 -4.40 -0.72
CA ASP A 567 39.68 -4.97 -0.01
C ASP A 567 39.63 -6.50 0.00
N GLN A 568 38.43 -7.10 0.11
CA GLN A 568 38.24 -8.54 -0.10
C GLN A 568 38.65 -8.96 -1.52
N PHE A 569 38.27 -8.18 -2.54
CA PHE A 569 38.69 -8.44 -3.92
C PHE A 569 40.21 -8.37 -4.08
N LYS A 570 40.88 -7.37 -3.48
CA LYS A 570 42.34 -7.25 -3.51
C LYS A 570 43.00 -8.46 -2.86
N GLN A 571 42.59 -8.83 -1.65
CA GLN A 571 43.10 -10.01 -0.92
C GLN A 571 42.88 -11.31 -1.68
N CYS A 572 41.73 -11.45 -2.36
CA CYS A 572 41.45 -12.59 -3.20
C CYS A 572 42.34 -12.60 -4.46
N SER A 573 42.63 -11.42 -5.02
CA SER A 573 43.47 -11.26 -6.21
C SER A 573 44.97 -11.50 -5.97
N GLU A 574 45.39 -11.63 -4.71
CA GLU A 574 46.76 -11.87 -4.27
C GLU A 574 47.04 -13.38 -4.12
N GLY A 575 48.02 -13.88 -4.88
CA GLY A 575 48.48 -15.26 -4.76
C GLY A 575 48.64 -15.98 -6.10
N ASN A 576 49.13 -17.21 -6.03
CA ASN A 576 49.29 -18.08 -7.21
C ASN A 576 47.96 -18.77 -7.59
N LYS A 577 47.94 -19.43 -8.75
CA LYS A 577 46.78 -20.17 -9.29
C LYS A 577 46.12 -21.13 -8.29
N ASN A 578 46.89 -21.75 -7.39
CA ASN A 578 46.38 -22.71 -6.41
C ASN A 578 45.61 -22.02 -5.27
N LYS A 579 46.09 -20.87 -4.78
CA LYS A 579 45.38 -20.08 -3.76
C LYS A 579 44.05 -19.53 -4.29
N LEU A 580 44.03 -19.07 -5.53
CA LEU A 580 42.82 -18.57 -6.19
C LEU A 580 41.77 -19.69 -6.36
N ARG A 581 42.20 -20.90 -6.76
CA ARG A 581 41.29 -22.07 -6.80
C ARG A 581 40.76 -22.44 -5.42
N ALA A 582 41.59 -22.41 -4.38
CA ALA A 582 41.15 -22.72 -3.02
C ALA A 582 40.13 -21.72 -2.46
N ARG A 583 40.08 -20.49 -3.00
CA ARG A 583 39.17 -19.40 -2.58
C ARG A 583 38.01 -19.18 -3.55
N ASN A 584 37.76 -20.11 -4.47
CA ASN A 584 36.82 -19.90 -5.58
C ASN A 584 35.41 -19.53 -5.11
N THR A 585 34.89 -20.23 -4.09
CA THR A 585 33.58 -19.96 -3.51
C THR A 585 33.48 -18.55 -2.92
N LEU A 586 34.44 -18.18 -2.07
CA LEU A 586 34.48 -16.84 -1.44
C LEU A 586 34.55 -15.72 -2.49
N ILE A 587 35.32 -15.94 -3.56
CA ILE A 587 35.43 -14.99 -4.67
C ILE A 587 34.07 -14.80 -5.35
N CYS A 588 33.38 -15.90 -5.66
CA CYS A 588 32.06 -15.86 -6.29
C CYS A 588 31.03 -15.20 -5.37
N GLU A 589 31.04 -15.52 -4.08
CA GLU A 589 30.18 -14.93 -3.05
C GLU A 589 30.39 -13.41 -2.91
N THR A 590 31.65 -12.95 -2.88
CA THR A 590 31.97 -11.52 -2.82
C THR A 590 31.50 -10.80 -4.08
N LEU A 591 31.73 -11.40 -5.26
CA LEU A 591 31.29 -10.87 -6.55
C LEU A 591 29.77 -10.76 -6.62
N VAL A 592 29.06 -11.80 -6.19
CA VAL A 592 27.59 -11.84 -6.12
C VAL A 592 27.05 -10.73 -5.23
N LEU A 593 27.60 -10.56 -4.02
CA LEU A 593 27.15 -9.53 -3.10
C LEU A 593 27.35 -8.13 -3.69
N TYR A 594 28.50 -7.90 -4.33
CA TYR A 594 28.81 -6.65 -5.01
C TYR A 594 27.88 -6.37 -6.20
N LEU A 595 27.71 -7.34 -7.11
CA LEU A 595 26.80 -7.23 -8.24
C LEU A 595 25.36 -6.95 -7.80
N TYR A 596 24.92 -7.61 -6.72
CA TYR A 596 23.62 -7.36 -6.12
C TYR A 596 23.51 -5.93 -5.60
N PHE A 597 24.46 -5.48 -4.77
CA PHE A 597 24.48 -4.12 -4.22
C PHE A 597 24.48 -3.06 -5.32
N ARG A 598 25.37 -3.21 -6.31
CA ARG A 598 25.51 -2.34 -7.47
C ARG A 598 24.22 -2.26 -8.29
N THR A 599 23.60 -3.39 -8.60
CA THR A 599 22.35 -3.46 -9.36
C THR A 599 21.17 -2.90 -8.55
N ALA A 600 21.09 -3.23 -7.26
CA ALA A 600 19.99 -2.81 -6.39
C ALA A 600 19.92 -1.30 -6.18
N ILE A 601 21.07 -0.63 -6.05
CA ILE A 601 21.12 0.83 -5.86
C ILE A 601 20.90 1.58 -7.18
N THR A 602 21.41 1.08 -8.31
CA THR A 602 21.30 1.78 -9.60
C THR A 602 19.96 1.55 -10.30
N CYS A 603 19.43 0.32 -10.23
CA CYS A 603 18.17 -0.06 -10.90
C CYS A 603 16.96 -0.07 -9.95
N ALA A 604 17.17 0.22 -8.66
CA ALA A 604 16.16 0.25 -7.60
C ALA A 604 15.31 -1.04 -7.52
N ILE A 605 15.91 -2.22 -7.70
CA ILE A 605 15.23 -3.52 -7.58
C ILE A 605 14.92 -3.88 -6.11
N ARG A 606 13.89 -4.71 -5.85
CA ARG A 606 13.47 -5.13 -4.49
C ARG A 606 14.10 -6.46 -4.14
N PRO A 607 14.42 -6.81 -2.88
CA PRO A 607 14.70 -8.20 -2.51
C PRO A 607 13.39 -9.02 -2.39
N VAL A 608 12.86 -9.55 -3.50
CA VAL A 608 11.76 -10.55 -3.53
C VAL A 608 12.29 -11.89 -4.05
N ILE A 609 11.46 -12.92 -4.23
CA ILE A 609 11.92 -14.29 -4.61
C ILE A 609 12.76 -14.29 -5.91
N LYS A 610 12.50 -13.36 -6.86
CA LYS A 610 13.25 -13.24 -8.12
C LYS A 610 13.44 -11.78 -8.57
N PRO A 611 14.39 -11.03 -8.00
CA PRO A 611 14.47 -9.59 -8.27
C PRO A 611 15.57 -9.16 -9.22
N ILE A 612 16.60 -9.98 -9.35
CA ILE A 612 17.59 -9.90 -10.41
C ILE A 612 17.19 -10.96 -11.45
N PRO A 613 17.17 -10.60 -12.73
CA PRO A 613 16.92 -11.56 -13.79
C PRO A 613 17.89 -12.74 -13.76
N GLN A 614 17.42 -13.88 -14.25
CA GLN A 614 18.32 -14.94 -14.67
C GLN A 614 19.26 -14.43 -15.78
N ALA A 615 20.42 -15.05 -15.95
CA ALA A 615 21.43 -14.62 -16.92
C ALA A 615 20.90 -14.44 -18.35
N ASP A 616 19.86 -15.19 -18.73
CA ASP A 616 19.18 -15.13 -20.03
C ASP A 616 18.39 -13.83 -20.27
N TYR A 617 18.07 -13.09 -19.21
CA TYR A 617 17.33 -11.82 -19.26
C TYR A 617 18.25 -10.61 -19.05
N ILE A 618 19.56 -10.84 -19.09
CA ILE A 618 20.59 -9.80 -19.03
C ILE A 618 21.31 -9.85 -20.37
N GLU A 619 21.28 -8.75 -21.11
CA GLU A 619 22.05 -8.57 -22.34
C GLU A 619 23.07 -7.43 -22.15
N PRO A 620 24.31 -7.75 -21.71
CA PRO A 620 25.32 -6.75 -21.40
C PRO A 620 25.72 -5.88 -22.59
N ASP A 621 25.78 -6.45 -23.79
CA ASP A 621 26.19 -5.70 -24.99
C ASP A 621 25.12 -4.68 -25.43
N LEU A 622 23.87 -4.88 -25.01
CA LEU A 622 22.76 -3.94 -25.21
C LEU A 622 22.46 -3.12 -23.95
N HIS A 623 23.28 -3.25 -22.89
CA HIS A 623 23.08 -2.59 -21.60
C HIS A 623 21.70 -2.87 -20.98
N LEU A 624 21.13 -4.04 -21.26
CA LEU A 624 19.71 -4.31 -21.03
C LEU A 624 19.51 -5.39 -19.97
N MET A 625 18.56 -5.14 -19.08
CA MET A 625 18.17 -6.04 -18.01
C MET A 625 16.63 -6.11 -17.91
N LEU A 626 16.05 -7.31 -17.87
CA LEU A 626 14.60 -7.50 -17.72
C LEU A 626 14.27 -8.16 -16.38
N THR A 627 13.54 -7.50 -15.49
CA THR A 627 13.22 -8.09 -14.17
C THR A 627 11.71 -8.18 -13.92
N LYS A 628 11.25 -9.17 -13.16
CA LYS A 628 9.88 -9.20 -12.64
C LYS A 628 9.81 -8.33 -11.38
N ASP A 629 8.95 -7.30 -11.37
CA ASP A 629 8.57 -6.59 -10.13
C ASP A 629 7.28 -7.22 -9.55
N LYS A 630 6.84 -6.82 -8.36
CA LYS A 630 5.71 -7.44 -7.61
C LYS A 630 4.49 -7.78 -8.50
N ASP A 631 4.04 -9.05 -8.44
CA ASP A 631 2.85 -9.63 -9.11
C ASP A 631 1.49 -8.97 -8.77
N ALA A 632 1.46 -7.95 -7.90
CA ALA A 632 0.21 -7.49 -7.29
C ALA A 632 -0.75 -6.74 -8.22
N HIS A 633 -0.32 -6.32 -9.42
CA HIS A 633 -1.18 -5.56 -10.33
C HIS A 633 -1.07 -5.93 -11.81
N GLN A 634 -0.13 -6.79 -12.21
CA GLN A 634 0.20 -7.01 -13.62
C GLN A 634 0.62 -8.46 -13.86
N ASN A 635 -0.19 -9.21 -14.60
CA ASN A 635 0.12 -10.55 -15.07
C ASN A 635 1.40 -10.51 -15.91
N ASP A 636 2.49 -11.09 -15.38
CA ASP A 636 3.74 -11.42 -16.10
C ASP A 636 4.51 -10.29 -16.81
N GLU A 637 4.19 -9.00 -16.57
CA GLU A 637 4.91 -7.89 -17.22
C GLU A 637 6.34 -7.74 -16.65
N LEU A 638 7.36 -7.90 -17.52
CA LEU A 638 8.76 -7.66 -17.20
C LEU A 638 9.08 -6.16 -17.22
N ARG A 639 9.72 -5.67 -16.18
CA ARG A 639 10.27 -4.33 -16.10
C ARG A 639 11.57 -4.25 -16.90
N PHE A 640 11.61 -3.28 -17.81
CA PHE A 640 12.78 -2.93 -18.61
C PHE A 640 13.72 -1.99 -17.86
N LEU A 641 14.97 -2.42 -17.68
CA LEU A 641 16.04 -1.71 -16.99
C LEU A 641 17.24 -1.53 -17.92
N ILE A 642 17.81 -0.33 -17.92
CA ILE A 642 19.08 -0.03 -18.56
C ILE A 642 20.17 0.00 -17.52
N MET A 643 21.27 -0.68 -17.83
CA MET A 643 22.50 -0.71 -17.06
C MET A 643 23.43 0.40 -17.57
N ASP A 644 24.19 1.01 -16.67
CA ASP A 644 25.29 1.87 -17.09
C ASP A 644 26.47 1.02 -17.61
N ASP A 645 27.45 1.68 -18.25
CA ASP A 645 28.60 1.02 -18.87
C ASP A 645 29.39 0.15 -17.88
N GLY A 646 29.61 0.63 -16.66
CA GLY A 646 30.35 -0.09 -15.64
C GLY A 646 29.66 -1.39 -15.23
N LEU A 647 28.35 -1.31 -14.97
CA LEU A 647 27.55 -2.48 -14.62
C LEU A 647 27.47 -3.49 -15.79
N SER A 648 27.34 -2.99 -17.01
CA SER A 648 27.27 -3.83 -18.22
C SER A 648 28.57 -4.60 -18.43
N GLU A 649 29.72 -3.93 -18.30
CA GLU A 649 31.03 -4.58 -18.42
C GLU A 649 31.26 -5.62 -17.32
N LEU A 650 30.81 -5.35 -16.09
CA LEU A 650 30.90 -6.33 -14.99
C LEU A 650 30.14 -7.62 -15.32
N TRP A 651 28.91 -7.50 -15.85
CA TRP A 651 28.12 -8.64 -16.27
C TRP A 651 28.75 -9.38 -17.46
N LYS A 652 29.32 -8.64 -18.42
CA LYS A 652 30.00 -9.21 -19.58
C LYS A 652 31.19 -10.09 -19.16
N LEU A 653 32.05 -9.58 -18.28
CA LEU A 653 33.19 -10.34 -17.75
C LEU A 653 32.74 -11.52 -16.89
N THR A 654 31.67 -11.35 -16.11
CA THR A 654 31.08 -12.44 -15.31
C THR A 654 30.58 -13.58 -16.20
N LYS A 655 29.96 -13.27 -17.35
CA LYS A 655 29.57 -14.25 -18.37
C LYS A 655 30.75 -14.95 -19.06
N GLN A 656 32.00 -14.54 -18.84
CA GLN A 656 33.18 -15.22 -19.40
C GLN A 656 33.86 -16.18 -18.43
N LEU A 657 33.45 -16.18 -17.14
CA LEU A 657 34.01 -17.05 -16.11
C LEU A 657 33.81 -18.55 -16.43
N SER A 658 34.52 -19.41 -15.68
CA SER A 658 34.42 -20.86 -15.84
C SER A 658 32.99 -21.34 -15.53
N ARG A 659 32.61 -22.50 -16.09
CA ARG A 659 31.28 -23.09 -15.86
C ARG A 659 30.96 -23.26 -14.38
N GLU A 660 31.94 -23.69 -13.58
CA GLU A 660 31.78 -23.86 -12.13
C GLU A 660 31.44 -22.55 -11.42
N GLN A 661 32.17 -21.47 -11.75
CA GLN A 661 31.95 -20.15 -11.16
C GLN A 661 30.60 -19.57 -11.59
N LYS A 662 30.26 -19.71 -12.87
CA LYS A 662 28.95 -19.29 -13.41
C LYS A 662 27.81 -19.96 -12.67
N VAL A 663 27.88 -21.28 -12.46
CA VAL A 663 26.84 -22.01 -11.73
C VAL A 663 26.67 -21.47 -10.31
N ILE A 664 27.75 -21.12 -9.59
CA ILE A 664 27.63 -20.53 -8.25
C ILE A 664 26.88 -19.19 -8.31
N ILE A 665 27.25 -18.32 -9.25
CA ILE A 665 26.68 -16.98 -9.42
C ILE A 665 25.21 -17.07 -9.88
N GLU A 666 24.92 -17.88 -10.89
CA GLU A 666 23.59 -18.09 -11.45
C GLU A 666 22.66 -18.75 -10.43
N ASN A 667 23.11 -19.77 -9.70
CA ASN A 667 22.31 -20.40 -8.65
C ASN A 667 21.97 -19.42 -7.53
N PHE A 668 22.91 -18.53 -7.17
CA PHE A 668 22.60 -17.49 -6.21
C PHE A 668 21.48 -16.58 -6.73
N PHE A 669 21.60 -16.05 -7.94
CA PHE A 669 20.59 -15.13 -8.50
C PHE A 669 19.24 -15.80 -8.77
N ALA A 670 19.24 -17.09 -9.14
CA ALA A 670 18.01 -17.88 -9.32
C ALA A 670 17.20 -18.03 -8.02
N ASP A 671 17.89 -18.10 -6.88
CA ASP A 671 17.29 -18.29 -5.57
C ASP A 671 17.46 -17.08 -4.63
N ALA A 672 17.79 -15.89 -5.16
CA ALA A 672 18.21 -14.73 -4.36
C ALA A 672 17.09 -14.20 -3.46
N SER A 673 16.94 -14.80 -2.29
CA SER A 673 16.00 -14.37 -1.26
C SER A 673 16.64 -13.35 -0.33
N LYS A 674 15.80 -12.56 0.34
CA LYS A 674 16.25 -11.65 1.41
C LYS A 674 17.08 -12.38 2.48
N SER A 675 16.73 -13.64 2.81
CA SER A 675 17.46 -14.45 3.79
C SER A 675 18.87 -14.79 3.31
N LYS A 676 19.01 -15.29 2.07
CA LYS A 676 20.32 -15.63 1.49
C LYS A 676 21.24 -14.40 1.38
N LEU A 677 20.70 -13.26 1.00
CA LEU A 677 21.44 -12.00 0.95
C LEU A 677 21.88 -11.52 2.34
N ASN A 678 21.02 -11.67 3.36
CA ASN A 678 21.37 -11.37 4.74
C ASN A 678 22.49 -12.28 5.26
N GLU A 679 22.40 -13.58 4.99
CA GLU A 679 23.41 -14.56 5.37
C GLU A 679 24.76 -14.25 4.71
N LEU A 680 24.73 -13.98 3.41
CA LEU A 680 25.90 -13.58 2.65
C LEU A 680 26.50 -12.26 3.17
N ALA A 681 25.69 -11.22 3.41
CA ALA A 681 26.19 -9.96 3.97
C ALA A 681 26.84 -10.16 5.37
N LYS A 682 26.24 -11.02 6.20
CA LYS A 682 26.78 -11.36 7.52
C LYS A 682 28.15 -12.05 7.46
N SER A 683 28.43 -12.85 6.44
CA SER A 683 29.76 -13.48 6.27
C SER A 683 30.88 -12.45 6.07
N PHE A 684 30.53 -11.25 5.58
CA PHE A 684 31.43 -10.09 5.47
C PHE A 684 31.33 -9.12 6.65
N SER A 685 30.73 -9.53 7.77
CA SER A 685 30.48 -8.67 8.94
C SER A 685 29.58 -7.45 8.65
N LEU A 686 28.75 -7.52 7.62
CA LEU A 686 27.82 -6.47 7.24
C LEU A 686 26.41 -6.83 7.73
N ASN A 687 25.88 -6.06 8.69
CA ASN A 687 24.51 -6.23 9.17
C ASN A 687 23.51 -5.39 8.34
N LEU A 688 23.33 -5.80 7.09
CA LEU A 688 22.50 -5.11 6.10
C LEU A 688 21.07 -5.67 6.05
N ASP A 689 20.07 -4.81 5.89
CA ASP A 689 18.72 -5.19 5.45
C ASP A 689 18.66 -4.94 3.94
N PRO A 690 18.55 -5.98 3.09
CA PRO A 690 18.47 -5.84 1.64
C PRO A 690 17.34 -4.93 1.18
N SER A 691 16.29 -4.75 2.01
CA SER A 691 15.21 -3.82 1.69
C SER A 691 15.73 -2.39 1.60
N ALA A 692 16.82 -2.06 2.29
CA ALA A 692 17.43 -0.73 2.32
C ALA A 692 17.97 -0.26 0.96
N PHE A 693 18.34 -1.17 0.05
CA PHE A 693 18.97 -0.77 -1.21
C PHE A 693 18.01 0.01 -2.11
N ARG A 694 16.73 -0.38 -2.18
CA ARG A 694 15.73 0.37 -2.95
C ARG A 694 15.41 1.73 -2.32
N HIS A 695 15.46 1.85 -0.99
CA HIS A 695 15.31 3.14 -0.30
C HIS A 695 16.51 4.04 -0.56
N THR A 696 17.71 3.44 -0.54
CA THR A 696 18.97 4.09 -0.86
C THR A 696 18.97 4.59 -2.31
N ALA A 697 18.52 3.76 -3.27
CA ALA A 697 18.35 4.13 -4.68
C ALA A 697 17.43 5.34 -4.84
N ALA A 698 16.26 5.31 -4.19
CA ALA A 698 15.26 6.37 -4.25
C ALA A 698 15.79 7.69 -3.66
N SER A 699 16.41 7.63 -2.48
CA SER A 699 16.97 8.80 -1.81
C SER A 699 18.14 9.39 -2.60
N LEU A 700 19.01 8.53 -3.13
CA LEU A 700 20.14 8.94 -3.96
C LEU A 700 19.66 9.61 -5.26
N PHE A 701 18.60 9.10 -5.90
CA PHE A 701 18.03 9.72 -7.09
C PHE A 701 17.57 11.16 -6.81
N VAL A 702 16.80 11.36 -5.74
CA VAL A 702 16.27 12.67 -5.37
C VAL A 702 17.39 13.66 -5.03
N THR A 703 18.47 13.17 -4.43
CA THR A 703 19.63 14.00 -4.07
C THR A 703 20.49 14.35 -5.29
N LEU A 704 20.81 13.38 -6.15
CA LEU A 704 21.66 13.61 -7.32
C LEU A 704 20.97 14.47 -8.38
N HIS A 705 19.67 14.27 -8.59
CA HIS A 705 18.87 14.96 -9.59
C HIS A 705 18.11 16.15 -9.01
N ARG A 706 18.61 16.79 -7.95
CA ARG A 706 17.85 17.84 -7.22
C ARG A 706 17.55 19.06 -8.09
N HIS A 707 18.44 19.42 -9.00
CA HIS A 707 18.37 20.64 -9.81
C HIS A 707 17.61 20.46 -11.12
N ASP A 708 17.56 19.23 -11.62
CA ASP A 708 16.99 18.78 -12.89
C ASP A 708 15.99 17.63 -12.67
N PHE A 709 15.38 17.58 -11.48
CA PHE A 709 14.48 16.49 -11.10
C PHE A 709 13.31 16.37 -12.07
N HIS A 710 13.04 15.14 -12.50
CA HIS A 710 11.83 14.79 -13.23
C HIS A 710 11.07 13.65 -12.53
N GLN A 711 9.82 13.93 -12.13
CA GLN A 711 8.97 12.94 -11.46
C GLN A 711 8.71 11.69 -12.33
N SER A 712 8.66 11.84 -13.65
CA SER A 712 8.54 10.73 -14.60
C SER A 712 9.74 9.79 -14.51
N HIS A 713 10.97 10.32 -14.45
CA HIS A 713 12.19 9.53 -14.35
C HIS A 713 12.24 8.78 -13.02
N PHE A 714 11.88 9.44 -11.92
CA PHE A 714 11.76 8.78 -10.63
C PHE A 714 10.71 7.66 -10.64
N ASN A 715 9.56 7.86 -11.29
CA ASN A 715 8.53 6.82 -11.41
C ASN A 715 9.01 5.63 -12.26
N ILE A 716 9.77 5.87 -13.32
CA ILE A 716 10.42 4.85 -14.16
C ILE A 716 11.44 4.05 -13.33
N LEU A 717 12.31 4.73 -12.59
CA LEU A 717 13.30 4.09 -11.71
C LEU A 717 12.63 3.32 -10.57
N MET A 718 11.54 3.82 -10.01
CA MET A 718 10.87 3.16 -8.90
C MET A 718 9.77 2.20 -9.34
N ASN A 719 9.47 2.08 -10.64
CA ASN A 719 8.31 1.36 -11.16
C ASN A 719 7.02 1.67 -10.38
N HIS A 720 6.83 2.94 -10.02
CA HIS A 720 5.76 3.43 -9.16
C HIS A 720 4.85 4.38 -9.92
N PHE A 721 4.20 3.83 -10.94
CA PHE A 721 3.22 4.55 -11.73
C PHE A 721 1.85 4.53 -11.04
N ASP A 722 1.08 5.61 -11.23
CA ASP A 722 -0.32 5.63 -10.78
C ASP A 722 -1.14 4.64 -11.63
N TYR A 723 -2.28 4.16 -11.11
CA TYR A 723 -3.07 3.12 -11.76
C TYR A 723 -3.40 3.44 -13.23
N GLY A 724 -2.99 2.54 -14.13
CA GLY A 724 -3.21 2.67 -15.59
C GLY A 724 -2.13 3.44 -16.35
N GLN A 725 -1.10 3.96 -15.68
CA GLN A 725 0.09 4.54 -16.32
C GLN A 725 1.19 3.47 -16.37
N PHE A 726 1.72 3.18 -17.56
CA PHE A 726 2.84 2.26 -17.71
C PHE A 726 3.73 2.72 -18.86
N PRO A 727 5.06 2.62 -18.71
CA PRO A 727 6.02 3.13 -19.69
C PRO A 727 6.10 2.25 -20.93
N LEU A 728 5.65 0.98 -20.87
CA LEU A 728 5.71 0.02 -21.98
C LEU A 728 4.42 -0.82 -22.07
N ARG A 729 3.29 -0.18 -22.34
CA ARG A 729 2.04 -0.86 -22.75
C ARG A 729 1.67 -0.50 -24.18
N SER A 730 0.70 -1.21 -24.76
CA SER A 730 0.13 -0.92 -26.08
C SER A 730 -0.36 0.53 -26.25
N TYR A 731 -0.54 1.25 -25.14
CA TYR A 731 -0.95 2.66 -25.07
C TYR A 731 0.08 3.54 -24.36
N SER A 732 1.35 3.11 -24.30
CA SER A 732 2.41 3.97 -23.78
C SER A 732 2.55 5.21 -24.64
N LEU A 733 2.78 6.35 -23.99
CA LEU A 733 3.13 7.60 -24.65
C LEU A 733 4.63 7.71 -24.90
N LEU A 734 5.43 6.78 -24.39
CA LEU A 734 6.87 6.71 -24.57
C LEU A 734 7.23 5.55 -25.48
N THR A 735 8.11 5.81 -26.43
CA THR A 735 8.81 4.78 -27.19
C THR A 735 9.86 4.10 -26.31
N VAL A 736 10.28 2.90 -26.71
CA VAL A 736 11.39 2.19 -26.04
C VAL A 736 12.67 3.04 -26.08
N VAL A 737 12.92 3.75 -27.18
CA VAL A 737 14.08 4.63 -27.34
C VAL A 737 14.07 5.76 -26.31
N GLU A 738 12.94 6.46 -26.16
CA GLU A 738 12.81 7.53 -25.15
C GLU A 738 12.98 6.99 -23.74
N LEU A 739 12.43 5.80 -23.43
CA LEU A 739 12.61 5.16 -22.14
C LEU A 739 14.09 4.85 -21.86
N ILE A 740 14.83 4.36 -22.87
CA ILE A 740 16.26 4.10 -22.75
C ILE A 740 17.01 5.39 -22.46
N SER A 741 16.78 6.43 -23.25
CA SER A 741 17.45 7.73 -23.07
C SER A 741 17.20 8.28 -21.66
N TYR A 742 15.96 8.22 -21.16
CA TYR A 742 15.66 8.69 -19.80
C TYR A 742 16.37 7.91 -18.70
N GLN A 743 16.47 6.59 -18.83
CA GLN A 743 17.21 5.78 -17.87
C GLN A 743 18.72 6.06 -17.94
N GLN A 744 19.28 6.22 -19.14
CA GLN A 744 20.70 6.53 -19.33
C GLN A 744 21.08 7.89 -18.74
N GLU A 745 20.32 8.94 -19.03
CA GLU A 745 20.53 10.28 -18.46
C GLU A 745 20.52 10.23 -16.92
N SER A 746 19.62 9.42 -16.36
CA SER A 746 19.49 9.25 -14.91
C SER A 746 20.68 8.55 -14.26
N LEU A 747 21.43 7.72 -15.00
CA LEU A 747 22.47 6.83 -14.48
C LEU A 747 23.88 7.45 -14.47
N VAL A 748 24.12 8.53 -15.22
CA VAL A 748 25.45 9.18 -15.34
C VAL A 748 26.07 9.49 -13.96
N HIS A 749 25.26 10.00 -13.03
CA HIS A 749 25.72 10.33 -11.68
C HIS A 749 25.97 9.10 -10.79
N TYR A 750 25.31 7.98 -11.06
CA TYR A 750 25.52 6.74 -10.32
C TYR A 750 26.86 6.10 -10.66
N SER A 751 27.27 6.12 -11.93
CA SER A 751 28.56 5.55 -12.37
C SER A 751 29.76 6.14 -11.62
N LEU A 752 29.70 7.42 -11.25
CA LEU A 752 30.75 8.08 -10.47
C LEU A 752 30.88 7.53 -9.04
N LEU A 753 29.76 7.12 -8.41
CA LEU A 753 29.75 6.59 -7.05
C LEU A 753 30.47 5.24 -6.94
N PHE A 754 30.37 4.42 -7.99
CA PHE A 754 30.87 3.05 -8.00
C PHE A 754 32.22 2.88 -8.70
N LYS A 755 32.72 3.91 -9.39
CA LYS A 755 33.92 3.83 -10.25
C LYS A 755 35.11 3.10 -9.62
N SER A 756 35.52 3.48 -8.40
CA SER A 756 36.67 2.85 -7.73
C SER A 756 36.42 1.37 -7.37
N SER A 757 35.18 1.03 -7.02
CA SER A 757 34.79 -0.35 -6.71
C SER A 757 34.65 -1.21 -7.96
N ASP A 758 34.12 -0.62 -9.03
CA ASP A 758 34.04 -1.25 -10.35
C ASP A 758 35.47 -1.60 -10.83
N GLU A 759 36.43 -0.69 -10.69
CA GLU A 759 37.87 -0.91 -11.00
C GLU A 759 38.52 -2.06 -10.19
N CYS A 760 38.26 -2.15 -8.88
CA CYS A 760 38.72 -3.29 -8.06
C CYS A 760 38.17 -4.62 -8.60
N CYS A 761 36.87 -4.64 -8.91
CA CYS A 761 36.18 -5.83 -9.36
C CYS A 761 36.66 -6.27 -10.76
N PHE A 762 36.83 -5.32 -11.68
CA PHE A 762 37.41 -5.57 -13.01
C PHE A 762 38.79 -6.21 -12.93
N THR A 763 39.66 -5.68 -12.07
CA THR A 763 41.01 -6.22 -11.89
C THR A 763 40.99 -7.69 -11.43
N LEU A 764 40.08 -8.04 -10.52
CA LEU A 764 39.91 -9.42 -10.06
C LEU A 764 39.36 -10.31 -11.17
N LEU A 765 38.29 -9.90 -11.85
CA LEU A 765 37.67 -10.66 -12.95
C LEU A 765 38.67 -10.94 -14.07
N GLN A 766 39.42 -9.93 -14.51
CA GLN A 766 40.45 -10.09 -15.54
C GLN A 766 41.54 -11.08 -15.12
N LYS A 767 42.00 -11.06 -13.85
CA LYS A 767 42.97 -12.05 -13.33
C LYS A 767 42.41 -13.46 -13.37
N LEU A 768 41.13 -13.66 -12.98
CA LEU A 768 40.48 -14.96 -13.02
C LEU A 768 40.39 -15.50 -14.46
N LEU A 769 40.00 -14.66 -15.42
CA LEU A 769 39.90 -15.02 -16.83
C LEU A 769 41.27 -15.38 -17.44
N LYS A 770 42.33 -14.62 -17.11
CA LYS A 770 43.71 -14.92 -17.53
C LYS A 770 44.18 -16.29 -17.03
N ILE A 771 43.89 -16.63 -15.76
CA ILE A 771 44.29 -17.91 -15.15
C ILE A 771 43.59 -19.11 -15.80
N GLN A 772 42.39 -18.88 -16.33
CA GLN A 772 41.58 -19.87 -17.06
C GLN A 772 42.03 -20.03 -18.52
N GLY A 773 42.91 -19.17 -19.02
CA GLY A 773 43.35 -19.17 -20.43
C GLY A 773 42.31 -18.57 -21.38
N ILE A 774 41.37 -17.77 -20.85
CA ILE A 774 40.24 -17.20 -21.61
C ILE A 774 40.54 -15.76 -22.06
N ALA A 775 41.38 -15.03 -21.32
CA ALA A 775 41.86 -13.70 -21.70
C ALA A 775 43.36 -13.73 -22.02
N SER A 776 43.72 -13.39 -23.26
CA SER A 776 45.10 -13.16 -23.72
C SER A 776 45.56 -11.75 -23.40
#